data_AF-A0A1H1TVD4-F1
#
_entry.id   AF-A0A1H1TVD4-F1
#
_cell.length_a   1.000
_cell.length_b   1.000
_cell.length_c   1.000
_cell.angle_alpha   90.00
_cell.angle_beta   90.00
_cell.angle_gamma   90.00
#
_symmetry.space_group_name_H-M   'P 1'
#
loop_
_entity.id
_entity.type
_entity.pdbx_description
1 polymer ?
#
loop_
_entity_poly.entity_id
_entity_poly.type
_entity_poly.pdbx_seq_one_letter_code
_entity_poly.pdbx_strand_id
1 'polypeptide(L)'
;MKNRIIHRLIIIIYALPLFVNAQSIKVDKEVSQQHISEPSSEQSIFLNSNPAYSKNSEWQLKKYDSLAPGGDKISIPGNGDKDEWMKAVVPGTVLTSLVENEIYPDPYYGDVNRRTKKVIPDMADAGREFYHYWYRTEFKVPKTFSNKKIWLKFHGINYKSEIWLNGQKLGNMAGMFNSKAFDVTSIVNRSGSNTLAVNVSPVDFPGQSGRKGKKRSGAKGENQNGGDGIIGKNTTMLMSVGWDFTFQDGIRDRNTGIWKEVELYATGDVVLDHPFVKTKLNLPDTTISQQTISVEAFNASNRKISGVLNAKIEETDIVVQKEISLNPNEHRKIEFTPEEYKQLIIQNPKLWWPINKGEQNLYNLYLSFEENEQISHSKKVRFGIREITTDQNTPDNSRRFLVNGHPVFIRGTNWIPEGMLKNSAKRTLAELKYTEQAGLNLIRFWAGGISESDYFFDLCDEMGFLVWSEYWMTGDTQPVVDTTLYLNNIEATVKRIRNHPSLAYHVSSNESTEIPGAEQLIRTIDPTRDYQMQSECCGVHDGSPYSYENPMQYYENTGSKRGSRIDGFNPEYGTPILPTVESLRLMMPEEDLWPINDSIWNYLDGGGFHNMTTKYKAAVNEFGPSNSIEEFAKKAQFVGAMNFRAIWEVWNENKFKYGDRFASGFLFWYHNSPVPQTAGRMYDWSLEPTAALYYSQDALEPLNTQYDYLTNTVSVYNDFRKSFSDYSVEVSIYDINSKEVWNKEVTLDIPQDGVVNDLMKIEFPDSISQVHFIKLILKDDKDKLVSDSFYWRSRDNYDGAWTISGPAISGFEDMNKLPKVNLEMESRLEGEELKVKITNPSSSLSFFTQLKLQDDKGRSISPTFYSDNFFNLLPGESKSVSLDFSMGNIPSETMKLVIDGWNVIPQTKTFQFGKSHVKYDDTRKTDWDKDFKRVEIQSSADNNIQNAYFLKSTSKKAQPLIVSLHTWSGDYSQRDEIAEISMQKNVNYIHPDFRGQNIQVNACASELALSDIDDAITYAIKNSNVDTSKIFVVGVSGGGYATLSTFMKSRYDIKKFSAWASITDLVAWYKESKIKRNKYAQNILDCTGSEEVLNIENAKQKSPLYWDTPTKKLKNSELVIYAGVYDGIQGSVPITQSINFYNKLLTDMSVSNKSKYVSDNEKLHLLEKRSSLGDFGEIGGREIFLKKSFRNVSLIIFEGNHEMLPEFAVNDLLED
;
A
#
# COMPACT_ATOMS: atom_id res chain seq x y z
N MET A 1 14.50 1.90 63.45
CA MET A 1 13.34 1.00 63.36
C MET A 1 12.22 1.72 62.62
N LYS A 2 11.62 1.07 61.62
CA LYS A 2 10.66 1.57 60.59
C LYS A 2 11.24 2.54 59.54
N ASN A 3 11.54 1.99 58.34
CA ASN A 3 11.55 2.60 56.99
C ASN A 3 12.65 2.05 56.07
N ARG A 4 12.66 0.73 55.79
CA ARG A 4 13.50 0.11 54.74
C ARG A 4 12.91 -1.20 54.20
N ILE A 5 11.65 -1.23 53.76
CA ILE A 5 11.09 -2.35 52.98
C ILE A 5 9.98 -1.84 52.03
N ILE A 6 10.29 -0.96 51.09
CA ILE A 6 9.52 -0.77 49.82
C ILE A 6 10.51 -0.15 48.82
N HIS A 7 11.36 -0.95 48.16
CA HIS A 7 12.15 -0.56 46.95
C HIS A 7 12.86 -1.77 46.29
N ARG A 8 12.39 -3.01 46.52
CA ARG A 8 13.03 -4.24 46.00
C ARG A 8 12.05 -5.23 45.34
N LEU A 9 10.96 -4.74 44.73
CA LEU A 9 10.01 -5.59 44.00
C LEU A 9 9.63 -5.05 42.62
N ILE A 10 10.42 -4.13 42.07
CA ILE A 10 10.39 -3.72 40.67
C ILE A 10 11.87 -3.65 40.27
N ILE A 11 12.34 -4.67 39.54
CA ILE A 11 13.61 -4.83 38.78
C ILE A 11 13.87 -6.36 38.73
N ILE A 12 12.93 -7.12 38.15
CA ILE A 12 13.17 -8.47 37.60
C ILE A 12 12.16 -8.68 36.46
N ILE A 13 12.21 -7.84 35.41
CA ILE A 13 11.78 -8.13 34.03
C ILE A 13 12.47 -7.08 33.13
N TYR A 14 13.79 -7.12 32.97
CA TYR A 14 14.53 -6.45 31.87
C TYR A 14 15.96 -7.00 31.89
N ALA A 15 16.11 -8.26 31.46
CA ALA A 15 17.39 -8.87 31.18
C ALA A 15 17.17 -10.02 30.18
N LEU A 16 17.18 -9.68 28.89
CA LEU A 16 17.29 -10.57 27.72
C LEU A 16 17.37 -9.64 26.47
N PRO A 17 18.03 -10.06 25.38
CA PRO A 17 19.43 -9.74 25.07
C PRO A 17 19.60 -8.60 24.06
N LEU A 18 20.72 -7.87 24.19
CA LEU A 18 21.28 -7.02 23.14
C LEU A 18 21.68 -7.92 21.97
N PHE A 19 20.80 -8.07 21.01
CA PHE A 19 21.07 -8.72 19.74
C PHE A 19 20.83 -7.74 18.62
N VAL A 20 21.72 -7.82 17.63
CA VAL A 20 21.58 -7.35 16.24
C VAL A 20 20.14 -7.61 15.80
N ASN A 21 19.28 -6.63 16.04
CA ASN A 21 18.03 -6.49 15.32
C ASN A 21 18.46 -5.83 14.02
N ALA A 22 18.13 -6.45 12.89
CA ALA A 22 17.70 -5.64 11.75
C ALA A 22 16.70 -4.64 12.34
N GLN A 23 17.13 -3.40 12.52
CA GLN A 23 16.19 -2.31 12.77
C GLN A 23 15.41 -2.24 11.48
N SER A 24 14.29 -2.97 11.39
CA SER A 24 13.19 -2.49 10.59
C SER A 24 12.93 -1.10 11.13
N ILE A 25 13.25 -0.10 10.32
CA ILE A 25 12.95 1.28 10.63
C ILE A 25 11.45 1.24 10.96
N LYS A 26 11.10 1.65 12.18
CA LYS A 26 9.72 1.98 12.48
C LYS A 26 9.45 3.23 11.65
N VAL A 27 9.17 3.04 10.37
CA VAL A 27 8.32 3.97 9.60
C VAL A 27 7.13 4.11 10.51
N ASP A 28 6.96 5.30 11.10
CA ASP A 28 5.88 5.54 12.02
C ASP A 28 4.63 5.00 11.33
N LYS A 29 3.99 3.99 11.96
CA LYS A 29 2.79 3.30 11.43
C LYS A 29 1.60 4.26 11.27
N GLU A 30 1.82 5.56 11.41
CA GLU A 30 0.94 6.63 10.98
C GLU A 30 0.95 6.76 9.45
N VAL A 31 0.42 5.76 8.75
CA VAL A 31 -0.23 6.03 7.46
C VAL A 31 -1.52 6.80 7.74
N SER A 32 -1.36 8.05 8.20
CA SER A 32 -2.40 9.07 8.21
C SER A 32 -2.44 9.81 6.86
N GLN A 33 -1.37 9.69 6.07
CA GLN A 33 -1.23 10.38 4.79
C GLN A 33 -1.96 9.62 3.68
N GLN A 34 -3.13 10.13 3.34
CA GLN A 34 -4.00 9.64 2.28
C GLN A 34 -3.59 10.11 0.87
N HIS A 35 -2.73 11.13 0.81
CA HIS A 35 -2.37 11.90 -0.38
C HIS A 35 -0.89 11.73 -0.70
N ILE A 36 -0.56 11.72 -1.99
CA ILE A 36 0.83 11.56 -2.45
C ILE A 36 1.53 12.91 -2.68
N SER A 37 0.77 14.01 -2.68
CA SER A 37 1.27 15.39 -2.79
C SER A 37 1.23 16.09 -1.44
N GLU A 38 2.19 16.96 -1.17
CA GLU A 38 2.17 17.80 0.03
C GLU A 38 1.05 18.86 -0.03
N PRO A 39 0.32 19.10 1.09
CA PRO A 39 -0.68 20.14 1.14
C PRO A 39 -0.02 21.54 1.06
N SER A 40 -0.66 22.43 0.30
CA SER A 40 -0.20 23.79 0.14
C SER A 40 -0.44 24.65 1.38
N SER A 41 -1.34 24.27 2.30
CA SER A 41 -1.59 24.96 3.57
C SER A 41 -2.23 24.03 4.61
N GLU A 42 -2.34 24.45 5.87
CA GLU A 42 -3.14 23.76 6.90
C GLU A 42 -4.64 23.69 6.53
N GLN A 43 -5.11 24.57 5.63
CA GLN A 43 -6.48 24.64 5.14
C GLN A 43 -6.57 24.12 3.70
N SER A 44 -6.06 22.91 3.45
CA SER A 44 -6.09 22.26 2.14
C SER A 44 -7.14 21.15 2.05
N ILE A 45 -7.80 21.04 0.90
CA ILE A 45 -8.63 19.90 0.53
C ILE A 45 -8.24 19.42 -0.88
N PHE A 46 -8.25 18.11 -1.10
CA PHE A 46 -7.99 17.52 -2.42
C PHE A 46 -9.29 17.08 -3.10
N LEU A 47 -9.44 17.46 -4.37
CA LEU A 47 -10.55 17.07 -5.24
C LEU A 47 -10.18 15.75 -5.94
N ASN A 48 -10.36 14.64 -5.24
CA ASN A 48 -10.02 13.29 -5.71
C ASN A 48 -11.27 12.53 -6.19
N SER A 49 -11.15 11.64 -7.17
CA SER A 49 -12.25 10.77 -7.62
C SER A 49 -12.53 9.60 -6.69
N ASN A 50 -11.58 9.24 -5.82
CA ASN A 50 -11.75 8.19 -4.82
C ASN A 50 -12.53 8.74 -3.61
N PRO A 51 -13.71 8.19 -3.29
CA PRO A 51 -14.55 8.67 -2.19
C PRO A 51 -13.92 8.49 -0.80
N ALA A 52 -12.89 7.64 -0.67
CA ALA A 52 -12.11 7.53 0.55
C ALA A 52 -11.33 8.81 0.87
N TYR A 53 -10.95 9.57 -0.16
CA TYR A 53 -10.11 10.77 -0.05
C TYR A 53 -10.89 12.07 -0.28
N SER A 54 -12.04 12.01 -0.95
CA SER A 54 -12.95 13.15 -1.08
C SER A 54 -14.42 12.72 -1.02
N LYS A 55 -15.13 13.16 0.03
CA LYS A 55 -16.56 12.86 0.21
C LYS A 55 -17.49 13.67 -0.71
N ASN A 56 -16.97 14.66 -1.44
CA ASN A 56 -17.79 15.70 -2.10
C ASN A 56 -17.34 16.07 -3.52
N SER A 57 -16.44 15.31 -4.17
CA SER A 57 -16.06 15.55 -5.58
C SER A 57 -16.22 14.28 -6.40
N GLU A 58 -17.26 14.23 -7.22
CA GLU A 58 -17.39 13.22 -8.28
C GLU A 58 -16.78 13.79 -9.56
N TRP A 59 -15.80 13.10 -10.14
CA TRP A 59 -15.19 13.50 -11.39
C TRP A 59 -15.86 12.80 -12.57
N GLN A 60 -16.02 13.54 -13.65
CA GLN A 60 -16.73 13.15 -14.85
C GLN A 60 -15.86 13.42 -16.08
N LEU A 61 -15.97 12.57 -17.08
CA LEU A 61 -15.19 12.58 -18.32
C LEU A 61 -16.12 12.62 -19.53
N LYS A 62 -15.82 13.47 -20.51
CA LYS A 62 -16.52 13.48 -21.81
C LYS A 62 -15.60 13.88 -22.95
N LYS A 63 -15.79 13.26 -24.11
CA LYS A 63 -14.93 13.47 -25.28
C LYS A 63 -15.09 14.90 -25.82
N TYR A 64 -13.99 15.54 -26.19
CA TYR A 64 -13.96 16.95 -26.59
C TYR A 64 -14.90 17.27 -27.77
N ASP A 65 -14.88 16.43 -28.81
CA ASP A 65 -15.65 16.60 -30.05
C ASP A 65 -17.18 16.40 -29.90
N SER A 66 -17.61 15.75 -28.82
CA SER A 66 -19.02 15.45 -28.53
C SER A 66 -19.79 16.62 -27.89
N LEU A 67 -19.12 17.72 -27.54
CA LEU A 67 -19.70 18.87 -26.86
C LEU A 67 -19.73 20.10 -27.76
N ALA A 68 -20.93 20.59 -28.08
CA ALA A 68 -21.13 21.86 -28.77
C ALA A 68 -20.84 23.14 -27.92
N PRO A 69 -20.99 23.17 -26.58
CA PRO A 69 -20.66 24.36 -25.80
C PRO A 69 -19.19 24.39 -25.32
N GLY A 70 -18.61 25.59 -25.21
CA GLY A 70 -17.26 25.82 -24.67
C GLY A 70 -17.16 25.70 -23.14
N GLY A 71 -15.94 25.84 -22.61
CA GLY A 71 -15.66 25.71 -21.17
C GLY A 71 -16.42 26.71 -20.28
N ASP A 72 -16.82 27.85 -20.83
CA ASP A 72 -17.68 28.88 -20.21
C ASP A 72 -19.06 28.35 -19.81
N LYS A 73 -19.57 27.32 -20.49
CA LYS A 73 -20.86 26.70 -20.20
C LYS A 73 -20.72 25.41 -19.39
N ILE A 74 -19.69 24.60 -19.69
CA ILE A 74 -19.45 23.30 -19.02
C ILE A 74 -19.13 23.50 -17.53
N SER A 75 -18.43 24.60 -17.20
CA SER A 75 -18.05 24.95 -15.84
C SER A 75 -19.14 25.70 -15.06
N ILE A 76 -20.39 25.73 -15.53
CA ILE A 76 -21.52 26.32 -14.78
C ILE A 76 -22.18 25.25 -13.90
N PRO A 77 -22.44 25.53 -12.61
CA PRO A 77 -23.19 24.62 -11.73
C PRO A 77 -24.54 24.21 -12.30
N GLY A 78 -24.82 22.91 -12.28
CA GLY A 78 -26.09 22.35 -12.78
C GLY A 78 -26.24 22.30 -14.31
N ASN A 79 -25.27 22.79 -15.10
CA ASN A 79 -25.32 22.82 -16.57
C ASN A 79 -24.65 21.61 -17.23
N GLY A 80 -24.60 20.46 -16.54
CA GLY A 80 -24.10 19.20 -17.07
C GLY A 80 -25.25 18.21 -17.21
N ASP A 81 -25.58 17.85 -18.45
CA ASP A 81 -26.55 16.78 -18.69
C ASP A 81 -25.97 15.46 -18.17
N LYS A 82 -26.47 14.99 -17.02
CA LYS A 82 -25.81 13.93 -16.24
C LYS A 82 -25.78 12.59 -16.99
N ASP A 83 -26.66 12.40 -17.95
CA ASP A 83 -26.84 11.15 -18.68
C ASP A 83 -25.80 10.94 -19.81
N GLU A 84 -24.95 11.95 -20.10
CA GLU A 84 -23.94 11.88 -21.17
C GLU A 84 -22.46 11.86 -20.71
N TRP A 85 -22.18 11.93 -19.40
CA TRP A 85 -20.81 11.95 -18.89
C TRP A 85 -20.41 10.61 -18.24
N MET A 86 -19.22 10.11 -18.57
CA MET A 86 -18.62 8.95 -17.92
C MET A 86 -17.99 9.34 -16.58
N LYS A 87 -17.74 8.38 -15.68
CA LYS A 87 -16.92 8.64 -14.49
C LYS A 87 -15.47 8.89 -14.91
N ALA A 88 -14.78 9.82 -14.26
CA ALA A 88 -13.35 10.03 -14.47
C ALA A 88 -12.54 9.60 -13.24
N VAL A 89 -11.32 9.12 -13.49
CA VAL A 89 -10.32 8.81 -12.47
C VAL A 89 -9.36 10.01 -12.38
N VAL A 90 -9.28 10.63 -11.21
CA VAL A 90 -8.40 11.78 -10.89
C VAL A 90 -7.85 11.60 -9.46
N PRO A 91 -6.53 11.42 -9.26
CA PRO A 91 -5.50 11.36 -10.30
C PRO A 91 -5.62 10.12 -11.21
N GLY A 92 -5.43 10.30 -12.51
CA GLY A 92 -5.51 9.22 -13.50
C GLY A 92 -5.46 9.71 -14.94
N THR A 93 -5.43 8.76 -15.88
CA THR A 93 -5.41 9.04 -17.32
C THR A 93 -6.79 8.86 -17.96
N VAL A 94 -6.92 9.32 -19.21
CA VAL A 94 -8.10 9.08 -20.05
C VAL A 94 -8.30 7.58 -20.22
N LEU A 95 -7.25 6.82 -20.59
CA LEU A 95 -7.34 5.37 -20.76
C LEU A 95 -7.75 4.67 -19.44
N THR A 96 -7.19 5.10 -18.31
CA THR A 96 -7.57 4.56 -16.99
C THR A 96 -9.06 4.75 -16.73
N SER A 97 -9.59 5.94 -17.05
CA SER A 97 -11.03 6.21 -16.92
C SER A 97 -11.86 5.38 -17.89
N LEU A 98 -11.41 5.19 -19.14
CA LEU A 98 -12.13 4.38 -20.13
C LEU A 98 -12.18 2.89 -19.75
N VAL A 99 -11.11 2.36 -19.13
CA VAL A 99 -11.07 0.99 -18.59
C VAL A 99 -12.02 0.85 -17.40
N GLU A 100 -12.01 1.82 -16.46
CA GLU A 100 -12.92 1.82 -15.30
C GLU A 100 -14.41 1.90 -15.69
N ASN A 101 -14.72 2.50 -16.85
CA ASN A 101 -16.08 2.52 -17.40
C ASN A 101 -16.34 1.35 -18.38
N GLU A 102 -15.49 0.34 -18.41
CA GLU A 102 -15.63 -0.87 -19.24
C GLU A 102 -15.72 -0.60 -20.76
N ILE A 103 -15.24 0.57 -21.23
CA ILE A 103 -15.16 0.90 -22.65
C ILE A 103 -14.08 0.06 -23.34
N TYR A 104 -12.99 -0.20 -22.61
CA TYR A 104 -11.90 -1.06 -23.04
C TYR A 104 -11.52 -2.05 -21.93
N PRO A 105 -11.11 -3.28 -22.29
CA PRO A 105 -10.54 -4.24 -21.32
C PRO A 105 -9.21 -3.72 -20.75
N ASP A 106 -8.77 -4.30 -19.63
CA ASP A 106 -7.50 -3.93 -19.00
C ASP A 106 -6.32 -4.17 -19.97
N PRO A 107 -5.53 -3.13 -20.32
CA PRO A 107 -4.36 -3.26 -21.17
C PRO A 107 -3.31 -4.25 -20.63
N TYR A 108 -3.32 -4.52 -19.33
CA TYR A 108 -2.30 -5.33 -18.66
C TYR A 108 -2.51 -6.85 -18.76
N TYR A 109 -3.62 -7.31 -19.37
CA TYR A 109 -3.92 -8.73 -19.50
C TYR A 109 -3.57 -9.29 -20.88
N GLY A 110 -2.72 -10.31 -20.90
CA GLY A 110 -2.23 -11.02 -22.07
C GLY A 110 -1.61 -10.07 -23.08
N ASP A 111 -2.09 -10.15 -24.32
CA ASP A 111 -1.71 -9.24 -25.39
C ASP A 111 -2.89 -8.34 -25.82
N VAL A 112 -3.82 -8.04 -24.90
CA VAL A 112 -4.92 -7.08 -25.12
C VAL A 112 -4.38 -5.73 -25.56
N ASN A 113 -3.31 -5.26 -24.92
CA ASN A 113 -2.63 -4.06 -25.31
C ASN A 113 -1.78 -4.24 -26.58
N ARG A 114 -1.87 -5.27 -27.41
CA ARG A 114 -1.08 -5.38 -28.65
C ARG A 114 -1.68 -4.52 -29.76
N ARG A 115 -0.87 -3.69 -30.43
CA ARG A 115 -1.35 -2.65 -31.36
C ARG A 115 -2.03 -3.26 -32.57
N THR A 116 -1.47 -4.37 -33.04
CA THR A 116 -1.96 -5.12 -34.20
C THR A 116 -3.34 -5.75 -33.98
N LYS A 117 -3.76 -5.98 -32.72
CA LYS A 117 -5.10 -6.48 -32.39
C LYS A 117 -6.19 -5.41 -32.50
N LYS A 118 -5.82 -4.12 -32.42
CA LYS A 118 -6.75 -2.97 -32.53
C LYS A 118 -7.91 -3.02 -31.53
N VAL A 119 -7.73 -3.70 -30.39
CA VAL A 119 -8.74 -3.75 -29.29
C VAL A 119 -8.86 -2.38 -28.64
N ILE A 120 -7.71 -1.77 -28.33
CA ILE A 120 -7.61 -0.41 -27.79
C ILE A 120 -6.94 0.47 -28.86
N PRO A 121 -7.59 1.55 -29.34
CA PRO A 121 -7.02 2.40 -30.38
C PRO A 121 -5.72 3.06 -29.92
N ASP A 122 -4.60 2.87 -30.64
CA ASP A 122 -3.37 3.61 -30.33
C ASP A 122 -3.47 5.06 -30.82
N MET A 123 -2.96 6.00 -30.04
CA MET A 123 -2.96 7.42 -30.41
C MET A 123 -2.27 7.69 -31.76
N ALA A 124 -1.25 6.91 -32.15
CA ALA A 124 -0.58 7.08 -33.43
C ALA A 124 -1.47 6.70 -34.63
N ASP A 125 -2.43 5.78 -34.43
CA ASP A 125 -3.32 5.30 -35.48
C ASP A 125 -4.65 6.06 -35.52
N ALA A 126 -5.24 6.31 -34.35
CA ALA A 126 -6.52 7.01 -34.20
C ALA A 126 -6.38 8.54 -34.30
N GLY A 127 -5.15 9.06 -34.19
CA GLY A 127 -4.85 10.48 -34.07
C GLY A 127 -4.99 10.97 -32.63
N ARG A 128 -4.22 12.02 -32.28
CA ARG A 128 -4.22 12.55 -30.90
C ARG A 128 -5.61 12.98 -30.43
N GLU A 129 -6.43 13.55 -31.30
CA GLU A 129 -7.77 14.04 -30.93
C GLU A 129 -8.70 12.93 -30.40
N PHE A 130 -8.40 11.65 -30.67
CA PHE A 130 -9.13 10.53 -30.08
C PHE A 130 -9.10 10.55 -28.55
N TYR A 131 -7.98 10.97 -27.95
CA TYR A 131 -7.75 11.05 -26.51
C TYR A 131 -7.87 12.48 -25.94
N HIS A 132 -8.56 13.38 -26.64
CA HIS A 132 -8.85 14.74 -26.19
C HIS A 132 -10.18 14.78 -25.41
N TYR A 133 -10.13 15.13 -24.12
CA TYR A 133 -11.28 15.00 -23.22
C TYR A 133 -11.44 16.19 -22.27
N TRP A 134 -12.69 16.47 -21.92
CA TRP A 134 -13.07 17.30 -20.79
C TRP A 134 -13.17 16.47 -19.52
N TYR A 135 -12.55 16.97 -18.46
CA TYR A 135 -12.79 16.55 -17.08
C TYR A 135 -13.69 17.58 -16.39
N ARG A 136 -14.64 17.14 -15.58
CA ARG A 136 -15.57 18.00 -14.84
C ARG A 136 -15.78 17.49 -13.43
N THR A 137 -15.85 18.39 -12.45
CA THR A 137 -16.29 18.05 -11.09
C THR A 137 -17.03 19.22 -10.45
N GLU A 138 -17.89 18.90 -9.47
CA GLU A 138 -18.52 19.89 -8.60
C GLU A 138 -17.99 19.78 -7.18
N PHE A 139 -17.82 20.90 -6.51
CA PHE A 139 -17.34 20.95 -5.13
C PHE A 139 -17.91 22.15 -4.37
N LYS A 140 -17.80 22.10 -3.04
CA LYS A 140 -18.19 23.20 -2.14
C LYS A 140 -16.96 23.75 -1.44
N VAL A 141 -16.94 25.07 -1.22
CA VAL A 141 -15.89 25.72 -0.43
C VAL A 141 -16.12 25.42 1.06
N PRO A 142 -15.12 24.92 1.81
CA PRO A 142 -15.24 24.73 3.25
C PRO A 142 -15.52 26.04 3.99
N LYS A 143 -16.38 25.99 5.03
CA LYS A 143 -16.67 27.17 5.87
C LYS A 143 -15.42 27.76 6.53
N THR A 144 -14.39 26.95 6.75
CA THR A 144 -13.10 27.35 7.32
C THR A 144 -12.34 28.34 6.43
N PHE A 145 -12.68 28.46 5.13
CA PHE A 145 -12.03 29.38 4.20
C PHE A 145 -12.66 30.79 4.22
N SER A 146 -13.55 31.07 5.16
CA SER A 146 -14.24 32.37 5.28
C SER A 146 -13.24 33.52 5.45
N ASN A 147 -13.40 34.60 4.67
CA ASN A 147 -12.53 35.78 4.66
C ASN A 147 -11.05 35.52 4.31
N LYS A 148 -10.75 34.38 3.66
CA LYS A 148 -9.41 34.02 3.18
C LYS A 148 -9.31 34.17 1.66
N LYS A 149 -8.09 34.32 1.13
CA LYS A 149 -7.78 34.05 -0.27
C LYS A 149 -7.95 32.56 -0.53
N ILE A 150 -8.54 32.19 -1.67
CA ILE A 150 -8.79 30.80 -2.06
C ILE A 150 -8.04 30.53 -3.34
N TRP A 151 -7.32 29.41 -3.35
CA TRP A 151 -6.47 28.99 -4.44
C TRP A 151 -6.89 27.62 -4.96
N LEU A 152 -6.83 27.44 -6.27
CA LEU A 152 -6.97 26.14 -6.94
C LEU A 152 -5.63 25.76 -7.55
N LYS A 153 -5.05 24.63 -7.13
CA LYS A 153 -3.76 24.13 -7.61
C LYS A 153 -3.90 22.79 -8.32
N PHE A 154 -3.21 22.68 -9.45
CA PHE A 154 -3.00 21.43 -10.17
C PHE A 154 -1.56 21.00 -9.96
N HIS A 155 -1.36 19.81 -9.39
CA HIS A 155 -0.03 19.27 -9.12
C HIS A 155 0.61 18.60 -10.35
N GLY A 156 -0.17 18.29 -11.40
CA GLY A 156 0.34 17.73 -12.65
C GLY A 156 -0.77 17.34 -13.64
N ILE A 157 -0.62 17.75 -14.89
CA ILE A 157 -1.52 17.41 -16.02
C ILE A 157 -0.66 16.99 -17.20
N ASN A 158 -1.03 15.89 -17.85
CA ASN A 158 -0.43 15.48 -19.11
C ASN A 158 -1.46 15.60 -20.26
N TYR A 159 -1.27 16.40 -21.31
CA TYR A 159 -0.11 17.23 -21.58
C TYR A 159 -0.39 18.72 -21.51
N LYS A 160 -1.50 19.17 -22.12
CA LYS A 160 -1.92 20.57 -22.10
C LYS A 160 -3.34 20.68 -21.58
N SER A 161 -3.65 21.80 -20.94
CA SER A 161 -5.00 22.04 -20.48
C SER A 161 -5.47 23.49 -20.56
N GLU A 162 -6.79 23.61 -20.64
CA GLU A 162 -7.54 24.83 -20.47
C GLU A 162 -8.47 24.67 -19.26
N ILE A 163 -8.33 25.55 -18.27
CA ILE A 163 -8.96 25.39 -16.96
C ILE A 163 -10.04 26.46 -16.77
N TRP A 164 -11.24 26.03 -16.39
CA TRP A 164 -12.43 26.86 -16.21
C TRP A 164 -13.11 26.61 -14.88
N LEU A 165 -13.57 27.68 -14.23
CA LEU A 165 -14.32 27.62 -12.97
C LEU A 165 -15.51 28.57 -13.03
N ASN A 166 -16.72 28.07 -12.76
CA ASN A 166 -17.94 28.87 -12.71
C ASN A 166 -18.16 29.78 -13.94
N GLY A 167 -17.86 29.26 -15.13
CA GLY A 167 -17.97 29.97 -16.40
C GLY A 167 -16.80 30.88 -16.76
N GLN A 168 -15.78 31.01 -15.91
CA GLN A 168 -14.61 31.85 -16.15
C GLN A 168 -13.36 31.02 -16.44
N LYS A 169 -12.59 31.43 -17.46
CA LYS A 169 -11.30 30.82 -17.78
C LYS A 169 -10.24 31.29 -16.79
N LEU A 170 -9.65 30.35 -16.06
CA LEU A 170 -8.54 30.61 -15.13
C LEU A 170 -7.21 30.74 -15.87
N GLY A 171 -7.02 29.92 -16.91
CA GLY A 171 -5.82 29.95 -17.74
C GLY A 171 -5.47 28.59 -18.31
N ASN A 172 -4.24 28.48 -18.81
CA ASN A 172 -3.70 27.26 -19.40
C ASN A 172 -2.54 26.70 -18.56
N MET A 173 -2.28 25.41 -18.73
CA MET A 173 -1.13 24.68 -18.18
C MET A 173 -0.59 23.70 -19.22
N ALA A 174 0.73 23.47 -19.22
CA ALA A 174 1.40 22.53 -20.11
C ALA A 174 2.61 21.91 -19.40
N GLY A 175 3.03 20.74 -19.88
CA GLY A 175 4.17 20.00 -19.34
C GLY A 175 3.74 19.09 -18.19
N MET A 176 4.09 17.81 -18.29
CA MET A 176 3.62 16.78 -17.35
C MET A 176 4.03 17.06 -15.90
N PHE A 177 5.19 17.68 -15.68
CA PHE A 177 5.85 17.80 -14.39
C PHE A 177 5.74 19.19 -13.76
N ASN A 178 4.99 20.08 -14.41
CA ASN A 178 4.73 21.40 -13.90
C ASN A 178 3.61 21.36 -12.85
N SER A 179 3.55 22.36 -11.97
CA SER A 179 2.40 22.60 -11.10
C SER A 179 1.99 24.07 -11.19
N LYS A 180 0.71 24.36 -10.95
CA LYS A 180 0.21 25.74 -11.05
C LYS A 180 -0.96 25.99 -10.12
N ALA A 181 -0.90 27.10 -9.39
CA ALA A 181 -1.97 27.62 -8.53
C ALA A 181 -2.62 28.86 -9.16
N PHE A 182 -3.93 29.00 -8.98
CA PHE A 182 -4.74 30.13 -9.45
C PHE A 182 -5.47 30.76 -8.26
N ASP A 183 -5.39 32.09 -8.09
CA ASP A 183 -6.27 32.82 -7.15
C ASP A 183 -7.69 32.79 -7.70
N VAL A 184 -8.58 32.07 -7.03
CA VAL A 184 -9.99 31.90 -7.41
C VAL A 184 -10.93 32.64 -6.46
N THR A 185 -10.40 33.50 -5.59
CA THR A 185 -11.13 34.20 -4.53
C THR A 185 -12.37 34.95 -5.03
N SER A 186 -12.26 35.62 -6.18
CA SER A 186 -13.34 36.41 -6.79
C SER A 186 -14.31 35.59 -7.66
N ILE A 187 -14.02 34.31 -7.90
CA ILE A 187 -14.74 33.44 -8.83
C ILE A 187 -15.57 32.39 -8.09
N VAL A 188 -15.05 31.89 -6.96
CA VAL A 188 -15.71 30.86 -6.16
C VAL A 188 -17.00 31.35 -5.50
N ASN A 189 -18.06 30.57 -5.63
CA ASN A 189 -19.26 30.70 -4.83
C ASN A 189 -19.02 30.06 -3.45
N ARG A 190 -18.79 30.90 -2.43
CA ARG A 190 -18.47 30.48 -1.06
C ARG A 190 -19.62 29.78 -0.33
N SER A 191 -20.86 30.09 -0.69
CA SER A 191 -22.06 29.55 -0.04
C SER A 191 -22.74 28.43 -0.83
N GLY A 192 -22.29 28.16 -2.05
CA GLY A 192 -22.95 27.27 -3.00
C GLY A 192 -22.04 26.21 -3.64
N SER A 193 -22.55 25.58 -4.70
CA SER A 193 -21.78 24.66 -5.54
C SER A 193 -20.86 25.45 -6.48
N ASN A 194 -19.70 24.88 -6.77
CA ASN A 194 -18.74 25.35 -7.75
C ASN A 194 -18.50 24.24 -8.76
N THR A 195 -18.30 24.59 -10.02
CA THR A 195 -18.01 23.59 -11.06
C THR A 195 -16.68 23.92 -11.72
N LEU A 196 -15.77 22.95 -11.64
CA LEU A 196 -14.49 22.95 -12.33
C LEU A 196 -14.62 22.16 -13.62
N ALA A 197 -14.20 22.73 -14.74
CA ALA A 197 -14.03 22.03 -16.01
C ALA A 197 -12.60 22.21 -16.52
N VAL A 198 -11.98 21.11 -16.95
CA VAL A 198 -10.61 21.08 -17.44
C VAL A 198 -10.61 20.39 -18.79
N ASN A 199 -10.31 21.13 -19.85
CA ASN A 199 -10.05 20.53 -21.15
C ASN A 199 -8.62 19.99 -21.13
N VAL A 200 -8.41 18.71 -21.41
CA VAL A 200 -7.09 18.08 -21.44
C VAL A 200 -6.79 17.59 -22.85
N SER A 201 -5.82 18.22 -23.49
CA SER A 201 -5.29 17.82 -24.79
C SER A 201 -4.06 16.90 -24.61
N PRO A 202 -3.92 15.85 -25.44
CA PRO A 202 -2.76 14.97 -25.42
C PRO A 202 -1.43 15.65 -25.73
N VAL A 203 -0.33 14.89 -25.70
CA VAL A 203 0.98 15.34 -26.19
C VAL A 203 0.93 15.83 -27.65
N ASP A 204 1.76 16.81 -28.01
CA ASP A 204 1.78 17.36 -29.37
C ASP A 204 2.40 16.41 -30.38
N PHE A 205 3.42 15.69 -29.93
CA PHE A 205 4.18 14.76 -30.73
C PHE A 205 4.06 13.36 -30.13
N PRO A 206 2.97 12.60 -30.39
CA PRO A 206 2.72 11.32 -29.70
C PRO A 206 3.70 10.20 -30.05
N GLY A 207 4.39 10.35 -31.19
CA GLY A 207 5.23 9.30 -31.76
C GLY A 207 4.48 8.01 -32.06
N GLN A 208 5.19 7.02 -32.58
CA GLN A 208 4.65 5.68 -32.80
C GLN A 208 5.53 4.62 -32.15
N SER A 209 4.90 3.54 -31.67
CA SER A 209 5.60 2.32 -31.33
C SER A 209 6.19 1.66 -32.58
N GLY A 210 7.33 0.97 -32.41
CA GLY A 210 7.98 0.20 -33.47
C GLY A 210 8.77 1.04 -34.49
N ARG A 211 9.96 0.53 -34.86
CA ARG A 211 10.91 1.23 -35.72
C ARG A 211 10.65 0.92 -37.21
N LYS A 212 10.24 1.92 -38.01
CA LYS A 212 10.35 1.84 -39.48
C LYS A 212 11.57 2.63 -39.97
N GLY A 213 12.68 1.93 -40.25
CA GLY A 213 13.61 2.31 -41.31
C GLY A 213 14.66 3.41 -41.07
N LYS A 214 15.02 3.82 -39.84
CA LYS A 214 16.18 4.72 -39.63
C LYS A 214 17.10 4.26 -38.51
N LYS A 215 18.38 4.01 -38.87
CA LYS A 215 19.51 3.90 -37.93
C LYS A 215 19.70 5.25 -37.24
N ARG A 216 19.68 5.26 -35.90
CA ARG A 216 20.18 6.37 -35.07
C ARG A 216 21.59 6.01 -34.62
N SER A 217 22.39 7.03 -34.30
CA SER A 217 23.62 6.87 -33.54
C SER A 217 23.26 6.32 -32.15
N GLY A 218 23.79 5.15 -31.81
CA GLY A 218 23.61 4.45 -30.54
C GLY A 218 24.26 3.06 -30.66
N ALA A 219 24.30 2.27 -29.58
CA ALA A 219 24.96 0.97 -29.55
C ALA A 219 24.42 0.01 -30.64
N LYS A 220 25.33 -0.74 -31.27
CA LYS A 220 25.00 -1.64 -32.38
C LYS A 220 24.23 -2.86 -31.87
N GLY A 221 22.91 -2.85 -32.03
CA GLY A 221 22.03 -3.99 -31.71
C GLY A 221 20.91 -3.69 -30.70
N GLU A 222 21.03 -2.59 -29.95
CA GLU A 222 20.15 -2.28 -28.79
C GLU A 222 19.13 -1.15 -29.07
N ASN A 223 19.29 -0.42 -30.19
CA ASN A 223 18.50 0.77 -30.51
C ASN A 223 17.07 0.46 -31.06
N GLN A 224 16.20 -0.26 -30.34
CA GLN A 224 14.78 -0.40 -30.73
C GLN A 224 13.81 0.30 -29.77
N ASN A 225 14.34 0.95 -28.75
CA ASN A 225 13.60 1.62 -27.70
C ASN A 225 13.04 2.99 -28.12
N GLY A 226 11.99 3.45 -27.44
CA GLY A 226 11.37 4.76 -27.67
C GLY A 226 10.64 4.92 -29.00
N GLY A 227 10.37 3.81 -29.70
CA GLY A 227 9.62 3.82 -30.96
C GLY A 227 10.33 4.56 -32.09
N ASP A 228 9.65 5.53 -32.71
CA ASP A 228 10.28 6.46 -33.66
C ASP A 228 11.03 7.62 -32.98
N GLY A 229 10.99 7.67 -31.64
CA GLY A 229 11.55 8.67 -30.74
C GLY A 229 10.95 10.06 -30.87
N ILE A 230 9.83 10.24 -31.56
CA ILE A 230 9.16 11.54 -31.71
C ILE A 230 8.59 12.03 -30.37
N ILE A 231 8.25 11.11 -29.45
CA ILE A 231 7.72 11.45 -28.11
C ILE A 231 8.62 12.39 -27.31
N GLY A 232 9.95 12.31 -27.48
CA GLY A 232 10.93 13.17 -26.78
C GLY A 232 10.87 14.66 -27.13
N LYS A 233 10.13 15.03 -28.20
CA LYS A 233 9.87 16.43 -28.52
C LYS A 233 8.99 17.13 -27.47
N ASN A 234 8.31 16.37 -26.61
CA ASN A 234 7.47 16.87 -25.51
C ASN A 234 8.19 16.74 -24.17
N THR A 235 7.70 17.46 -23.14
CA THR A 235 8.11 17.28 -21.74
C THR A 235 7.13 16.35 -21.01
N THR A 236 7.30 15.03 -21.17
CA THR A 236 6.37 13.98 -20.72
C THR A 236 7.13 12.69 -20.34
N MET A 237 6.43 11.70 -19.78
CA MET A 237 6.91 10.33 -19.61
C MET A 237 7.15 9.67 -20.98
N LEU A 238 8.42 9.43 -21.30
CA LEU A 238 8.84 8.99 -22.64
C LEU A 238 8.57 7.51 -22.90
N MET A 239 8.70 6.65 -21.87
CA MET A 239 8.39 5.22 -21.99
C MET A 239 6.93 4.91 -22.34
N SER A 240 6.04 5.90 -22.27
CA SER A 240 4.64 5.79 -22.69
C SER A 240 4.47 5.42 -24.17
N VAL A 241 5.48 5.65 -25.02
CA VAL A 241 5.49 5.21 -26.44
C VAL A 241 5.92 3.74 -26.62
N GLY A 242 6.49 3.13 -25.60
CA GLY A 242 7.00 1.75 -25.58
C GLY A 242 8.52 1.65 -25.41
N TRP A 243 8.94 0.66 -24.63
CA TRP A 243 10.34 0.35 -24.30
C TRP A 243 10.52 -1.17 -24.11
N ASP A 244 11.76 -1.65 -24.05
CA ASP A 244 12.13 -3.05 -23.81
C ASP A 244 11.77 -3.58 -22.40
N PHE A 245 11.46 -2.69 -21.45
CA PHE A 245 11.00 -3.02 -20.10
C PHE A 245 9.54 -2.65 -19.84
N THR A 246 8.80 -2.29 -20.89
CA THR A 246 7.34 -2.12 -20.84
C THR A 246 6.69 -2.93 -21.97
N PHE A 247 5.47 -2.59 -22.37
CA PHE A 247 4.98 -3.05 -23.66
C PHE A 247 5.74 -2.31 -24.77
N GLN A 248 6.33 -3.04 -25.71
CA GLN A 248 6.97 -2.46 -26.90
C GLN A 248 6.02 -1.54 -27.68
N ASP A 249 4.72 -1.78 -27.55
CA ASP A 249 3.64 -1.02 -28.16
C ASP A 249 3.19 0.23 -27.38
N GLY A 250 3.76 0.47 -26.20
CA GLY A 250 3.47 1.62 -25.34
C GLY A 250 2.08 1.60 -24.70
N ILE A 251 1.76 2.69 -24.02
CA ILE A 251 0.45 2.99 -23.44
C ILE A 251 -0.35 3.83 -24.43
N ARG A 252 -1.59 3.42 -24.69
CA ARG A 252 -2.37 3.87 -25.86
C ARG A 252 -2.68 5.35 -25.89
N ASP A 253 -2.92 5.93 -24.72
CA ASP A 253 -3.22 7.36 -24.56
C ASP A 253 -1.98 8.21 -24.24
N ARG A 254 -0.76 7.63 -24.31
CA ARG A 254 0.50 8.28 -23.90
C ARG A 254 0.40 8.98 -22.52
N ASN A 255 -0.36 8.37 -21.61
CA ASN A 255 -0.69 8.86 -20.28
C ASN A 255 -1.39 10.22 -20.24
N THR A 256 -2.23 10.56 -21.22
CA THR A 256 -3.00 11.82 -21.23
C THR A 256 -4.00 11.85 -20.08
N GLY A 257 -4.02 12.90 -19.25
CA GLY A 257 -5.00 13.10 -18.17
C GLY A 257 -4.51 14.01 -17.04
N ILE A 258 -5.32 14.10 -15.98
CA ILE A 258 -4.97 14.80 -14.74
C ILE A 258 -4.30 13.76 -13.82
N TRP A 259 -2.99 13.57 -13.98
CA TRP A 259 -2.26 12.44 -13.39
C TRP A 259 -1.78 12.66 -11.94
N LYS A 260 -1.82 13.90 -11.44
CA LYS A 260 -1.59 14.24 -10.03
C LYS A 260 -2.81 14.93 -9.43
N GLU A 261 -2.78 15.13 -8.12
CA GLU A 261 -3.93 15.64 -7.36
C GLU A 261 -4.31 17.09 -7.74
N VAL A 262 -5.58 17.42 -7.54
CA VAL A 262 -6.13 18.78 -7.66
C VAL A 262 -6.47 19.26 -6.26
N GLU A 263 -6.00 20.44 -5.89
CA GLU A 263 -6.08 20.95 -4.51
C GLU A 263 -6.82 22.29 -4.47
N LEU A 264 -7.73 22.44 -3.51
CA LEU A 264 -8.29 23.73 -3.12
C LEU A 264 -7.74 24.10 -1.73
N TYR A 265 -7.12 25.26 -1.60
CA TYR A 265 -6.52 25.68 -0.33
C TYR A 265 -6.75 27.16 -0.03
N ALA A 266 -6.53 27.57 1.22
CA ALA A 266 -6.79 28.94 1.66
C ALA A 266 -5.59 29.58 2.37
N THR A 267 -5.41 30.88 2.13
CA THR A 267 -4.36 31.71 2.77
C THR A 267 -4.92 33.08 3.15
N GLY A 268 -4.13 33.89 3.86
CA GLY A 268 -4.28 35.34 3.92
C GLY A 268 -3.70 36.02 2.67
N ASP A 269 -3.38 37.31 2.81
CA ASP A 269 -2.92 38.15 1.69
C ASP A 269 -1.48 37.87 1.24
N VAL A 270 -0.61 37.39 2.14
CA VAL A 270 0.78 37.00 1.83
C VAL A 270 0.89 35.47 1.80
N VAL A 271 1.44 34.96 0.69
CA VAL A 271 1.68 33.54 0.43
C VAL A 271 3.17 33.25 0.54
N LEU A 272 3.54 32.19 1.25
CA LEU A 272 4.89 31.64 1.31
C LEU A 272 5.01 30.43 0.38
N ASP A 273 6.00 30.44 -0.50
CA ASP A 273 6.29 29.38 -1.47
C ASP A 273 7.77 29.00 -1.47
N HIS A 274 8.02 27.75 -1.90
CA HIS A 274 9.36 27.16 -2.09
C HIS A 274 10.35 27.41 -0.94
N PRO A 275 9.99 27.10 0.33
CA PRO A 275 10.94 27.21 1.43
C PRO A 275 12.16 26.30 1.17
N PHE A 276 13.34 26.70 1.62
CA PHE A 276 14.57 25.94 1.43
C PHE A 276 15.54 26.12 2.58
N VAL A 277 16.06 25.01 3.11
CA VAL A 277 17.13 24.99 4.12
C VAL A 277 18.42 24.49 3.49
N LYS A 278 19.40 25.38 3.40
CA LYS A 278 20.77 25.03 2.97
C LYS A 278 21.63 24.74 4.20
N THR A 279 22.13 23.51 4.29
CA THR A 279 23.11 23.09 5.29
C THR A 279 24.54 23.28 4.78
N LYS A 280 25.43 23.74 5.67
CA LYS A 280 26.89 23.70 5.52
C LYS A 280 27.53 23.06 6.76
N LEU A 281 28.45 22.13 6.57
CA LEU A 281 29.30 21.45 7.55
C LEU A 281 30.77 21.85 7.34
N ASN A 282 31.58 21.77 8.39
CA ASN A 282 33.01 22.03 8.36
C ASN A 282 33.82 20.75 8.07
N LEU A 283 33.47 20.02 7.00
CA LEU A 283 34.02 18.70 6.72
C LEU A 283 35.57 18.70 6.75
N PRO A 284 36.21 17.70 7.38
CA PRO A 284 35.60 16.48 7.93
C PRO A 284 34.98 16.65 9.34
N ASP A 285 35.10 17.81 9.96
CA ASP A 285 34.45 18.09 11.25
C ASP A 285 32.93 18.27 11.07
N THR A 286 32.17 17.41 11.73
CA THR A 286 30.70 17.41 11.70
C THR A 286 30.07 17.91 13.00
N THR A 287 30.87 18.42 13.94
CA THR A 287 30.38 18.95 15.23
C THR A 287 29.72 20.32 15.10
N ILE A 288 29.86 21.00 13.98
CA ILE A 288 29.22 22.30 13.71
C ILE A 288 28.52 22.27 12.36
N SER A 289 27.26 22.72 12.32
CA SER A 289 26.53 22.99 11.08
C SER A 289 26.01 24.42 11.04
N GLN A 290 25.92 24.97 9.84
CA GLN A 290 25.35 26.28 9.56
C GLN A 290 24.13 26.11 8.65
N GLN A 291 23.01 26.71 9.03
CA GLN A 291 21.77 26.65 8.27
C GLN A 291 21.46 28.02 7.65
N THR A 292 21.17 28.05 6.36
CA THR A 292 20.59 29.22 5.68
C THR A 292 19.16 28.89 5.26
N ILE A 293 18.20 29.63 5.80
CA ILE A 293 16.78 29.44 5.49
C ILE A 293 16.36 30.48 4.46
N SER A 294 15.67 30.07 3.40
CA SER A 294 15.09 30.97 2.41
C SER A 294 13.66 30.61 2.05
N VAL A 295 12.86 31.60 1.66
CA VAL A 295 11.47 31.42 1.22
C VAL A 295 11.08 32.51 0.23
N GLU A 296 10.25 32.18 -0.75
CA GLU A 296 9.64 33.16 -1.66
C GLU A 296 8.33 33.64 -1.03
N ALA A 297 8.20 34.95 -0.78
CA ALA A 297 6.98 35.57 -0.28
C ALA A 297 6.30 36.39 -1.37
N PHE A 298 4.99 36.19 -1.53
CA PHE A 298 4.16 36.88 -2.51
C PHE A 298 3.01 37.62 -1.83
N ASN A 299 2.88 38.92 -2.09
CA ASN A 299 1.72 39.71 -1.67
C ASN A 299 0.61 39.65 -2.73
N ALA A 300 -0.40 38.82 -2.50
CA ALA A 300 -1.56 38.62 -3.38
C ALA A 300 -2.67 39.69 -3.23
N SER A 301 -2.41 40.76 -2.48
CA SER A 301 -3.32 41.88 -2.29
C SER A 301 -2.96 43.09 -3.17
N ASN A 302 -3.87 44.05 -3.24
CA ASN A 302 -3.69 45.32 -3.92
C ASN A 302 -3.13 46.43 -3.00
N ARG A 303 -2.72 46.10 -1.78
CA ARG A 303 -2.17 47.04 -0.80
C ARG A 303 -0.77 46.63 -0.38
N LYS A 304 0.02 47.61 0.08
CA LYS A 304 1.29 47.32 0.73
C LYS A 304 1.02 46.61 2.06
N ILE A 305 1.73 45.53 2.32
CA ILE A 305 1.60 44.74 3.55
C ILE A 305 2.93 44.77 4.29
N SER A 306 2.88 44.96 5.61
CA SER A 306 4.05 44.86 6.47
C SER A 306 3.74 43.90 7.62
N GLY A 307 4.68 43.04 7.95
CA GLY A 307 4.50 42.00 8.95
C GLY A 307 5.80 41.30 9.30
N VAL A 308 5.69 40.24 10.09
CA VAL A 308 6.83 39.48 10.58
C VAL A 308 6.85 38.12 9.89
N LEU A 309 7.98 37.78 9.28
CA LEU A 309 8.26 36.41 8.83
C LEU A 309 8.98 35.67 9.96
N ASN A 310 8.36 34.63 10.48
CA ASN A 310 8.88 33.76 11.53
C ASN A 310 9.37 32.45 10.92
N ALA A 311 10.52 31.96 11.39
CA ALA A 311 11.07 30.65 11.05
C ALA A 311 11.48 29.92 12.35
N LYS A 312 10.97 28.71 12.55
CA LYS A 312 11.23 27.85 13.69
C LYS A 312 11.70 26.48 13.23
N ILE A 313 12.77 25.95 13.80
CA ILE A 313 13.18 24.55 13.61
C ILE A 313 12.65 23.77 14.82
N GLU A 314 11.62 22.95 14.62
CA GLU A 314 10.77 22.41 15.70
C GLU A 314 11.50 21.52 16.71
N GLU A 315 12.50 20.77 16.27
CA GLU A 315 13.31 19.85 17.10
C GLU A 315 14.43 20.57 17.87
N THR A 316 14.45 21.91 17.82
CA THR A 316 15.43 22.76 18.49
C THR A 316 14.74 23.96 19.16
N ASP A 317 15.49 24.72 19.95
CA ASP A 317 15.02 26.00 20.51
C ASP A 317 15.19 27.19 19.53
N ILE A 318 15.53 26.91 18.26
CA ILE A 318 15.86 27.95 17.28
C ILE A 318 14.58 28.59 16.72
N VAL A 319 14.46 29.89 16.97
CA VAL A 319 13.45 30.76 16.36
C VAL A 319 14.15 32.01 15.82
N VAL A 320 13.87 32.36 14.57
CA VAL A 320 14.38 33.58 13.92
C VAL A 320 13.22 34.32 13.27
N GLN A 321 13.29 35.65 13.28
CA GLN A 321 12.21 36.51 12.78
C GLN A 321 12.77 37.71 12.02
N LYS A 322 12.11 38.12 10.95
CA LYS A 322 12.49 39.26 10.12
C LYS A 322 11.24 40.08 9.78
N GLU A 323 11.29 41.38 10.06
CA GLU A 323 10.26 42.31 9.58
C GLU A 323 10.41 42.49 8.07
N ILE A 324 9.30 42.33 7.35
CA ILE A 324 9.26 42.51 5.89
C ILE A 324 8.08 43.38 5.51
N SER A 325 8.27 44.16 4.44
CA SER A 325 7.23 45.01 3.87
C SER A 325 7.19 44.81 2.37
N LEU A 326 6.08 44.29 1.84
CA LEU A 326 5.88 43.90 0.45
C LEU A 326 4.91 44.86 -0.25
N ASN A 327 5.30 45.37 -1.41
CA ASN A 327 4.43 46.15 -2.28
C ASN A 327 3.32 45.27 -2.87
N PRO A 328 2.21 45.85 -3.37
CA PRO A 328 1.16 45.09 -4.04
C PRO A 328 1.73 44.22 -5.18
N ASN A 329 1.33 42.95 -5.24
CA ASN A 329 1.78 41.96 -6.24
C ASN A 329 3.31 41.73 -6.28
N GLU A 330 4.04 42.13 -5.24
CA GLU A 330 5.48 41.89 -5.18
C GLU A 330 5.78 40.43 -4.81
N HIS A 331 6.68 39.81 -5.57
CA HIS A 331 7.33 38.55 -5.23
C HIS A 331 8.76 38.85 -4.75
N ARG A 332 9.13 38.34 -3.58
CA ARG A 332 10.48 38.55 -3.03
C ARG A 332 11.00 37.28 -2.36
N LYS A 333 12.23 36.90 -2.69
CA LYS A 333 12.99 35.91 -1.91
C LYS A 333 13.54 36.56 -0.65
N ILE A 334 13.31 35.94 0.50
CA ILE A 334 13.78 36.40 1.81
C ILE A 334 14.67 35.31 2.41
N GLU A 335 15.76 35.71 3.07
CA GLU A 335 16.73 34.79 3.66
C GLU A 335 17.01 35.11 5.14
N PHE A 336 17.29 34.07 5.90
CA PHE A 336 17.87 34.10 7.24
C PHE A 336 19.22 33.38 7.16
N THR A 337 20.32 34.11 7.40
CA THR A 337 21.67 33.58 7.28
C THR A 337 22.33 33.40 8.66
N PRO A 338 23.30 32.48 8.81
CA PRO A 338 24.05 32.31 10.06
C PRO A 338 24.95 33.52 10.40
N GLU A 339 25.20 34.41 9.44
CA GLU A 339 25.86 35.70 9.67
C GLU A 339 24.93 36.65 10.44
N GLU A 340 23.67 36.76 10.02
CA GLU A 340 22.65 37.61 10.63
C GLU A 340 22.08 36.99 11.92
N TYR A 341 21.88 35.67 11.96
CA TYR A 341 21.24 34.94 13.05
C TYR A 341 22.14 33.81 13.56
N LYS A 342 22.92 34.08 14.62
CA LYS A 342 23.90 33.11 15.17
C LYS A 342 23.26 31.82 15.70
N GLN A 343 21.98 31.85 16.07
CA GLN A 343 21.22 30.66 16.43
C GLN A 343 21.10 29.62 15.30
N LEU A 344 21.33 30.00 14.04
CA LEU A 344 21.38 29.07 12.91
C LEU A 344 22.71 28.31 12.79
N ILE A 345 23.63 28.51 13.74
CA ILE A 345 24.85 27.72 13.90
C ILE A 345 24.57 26.65 14.98
N ILE A 346 24.35 25.41 14.54
CA ILE A 346 23.97 24.30 15.40
C ILE A 346 25.23 23.53 15.82
N GLN A 347 25.42 23.38 17.13
CA GLN A 347 26.47 22.56 17.74
C GLN A 347 25.99 21.12 17.89
N ASN A 348 26.85 20.16 17.57
CA ASN A 348 26.60 18.72 17.60
C ASN A 348 25.23 18.35 16.99
N PRO A 349 24.98 18.75 15.72
CA PRO A 349 23.71 18.45 15.08
C PRO A 349 23.50 16.94 14.98
N LYS A 350 22.24 16.50 15.05
CA LYS A 350 21.92 15.11 14.72
C LYS A 350 21.91 15.00 13.19
N LEU A 351 22.93 14.38 12.63
CA LEU A 351 23.09 14.28 11.17
C LEU A 351 22.12 13.25 10.58
N TRP A 352 21.68 13.50 9.34
CA TRP A 352 21.04 12.50 8.52
C TRP A 352 22.11 11.62 7.83
N TRP A 353 21.89 10.31 7.80
CA TRP A 353 22.74 9.33 7.12
C TRP A 353 21.92 8.39 6.25
N PRO A 354 22.48 7.87 5.15
CA PRO A 354 21.88 6.76 4.41
C PRO A 354 21.78 5.50 5.26
N ILE A 355 20.93 4.56 4.81
CA ILE A 355 20.76 3.24 5.43
C ILE A 355 22.12 2.58 5.72
N ASN A 356 22.22 1.93 6.89
CA ASN A 356 23.44 1.31 7.46
C ASN A 356 24.62 2.25 7.76
N LYS A 357 24.57 3.53 7.40
CA LYS A 357 25.63 4.52 7.70
C LYS A 357 25.33 5.36 8.93
N GLY A 358 24.13 5.31 9.49
CA GLY A 358 23.76 6.01 10.72
C GLY A 358 22.25 6.24 10.77
N GLU A 359 21.83 7.08 11.70
CA GLU A 359 20.43 7.44 11.89
C GLU A 359 19.94 8.44 10.82
N GLN A 360 18.69 8.29 10.38
CA GLN A 360 18.00 9.17 9.44
C GLN A 360 17.35 10.35 10.17
N ASN A 361 18.15 11.17 10.89
CA ASN A 361 17.60 12.29 11.65
C ASN A 361 16.98 13.36 10.74
N LEU A 362 15.71 13.68 11.00
CA LEU A 362 14.92 14.65 10.23
C LEU A 362 14.47 15.80 11.13
N TYR A 363 14.45 17.00 10.57
CA TYR A 363 14.02 18.25 11.20
C TYR A 363 12.84 18.84 10.45
N ASN A 364 12.01 19.60 11.14
CA ASN A 364 10.92 20.34 10.56
C ASN A 364 11.16 21.85 10.69
N LEU A 365 11.17 22.54 9.55
CA LEU A 365 11.10 23.99 9.49
C LEU A 365 9.63 24.42 9.41
N TYR A 366 9.16 25.13 10.42
CA TYR A 366 7.89 25.84 10.41
C TYR A 366 8.13 27.32 10.08
N LEU A 367 7.57 27.77 8.97
CA LEU A 367 7.56 29.16 8.53
C LEU A 367 6.15 29.73 8.67
N SER A 368 6.04 30.97 9.11
CA SER A 368 4.77 31.70 9.09
C SER A 368 4.99 33.19 8.81
N PHE A 369 4.07 33.80 8.08
CA PHE A 369 4.01 35.24 7.94
C PHE A 369 2.82 35.80 8.70
N GLU A 370 3.07 36.74 9.60
CA GLU A 370 2.07 37.35 10.46
C GLU A 370 1.89 38.84 10.15
N GLU A 371 0.64 39.25 9.97
CA GLU A 371 0.23 40.65 9.88
C GLU A 371 -0.74 40.95 11.03
N ASN A 372 -0.46 41.97 11.85
CA ASN A 372 -1.29 42.35 13.01
C ASN A 372 -1.63 41.15 13.93
N GLU A 373 -0.62 40.34 14.27
CA GLU A 373 -0.77 39.13 15.12
C GLU A 373 -1.68 38.03 14.53
N GLN A 374 -1.99 38.10 13.21
CA GLN A 374 -2.71 37.06 12.50
C GLN A 374 -1.83 36.41 11.44
N ILE A 375 -1.80 35.07 11.45
CA ILE A 375 -1.09 34.30 10.42
C ILE A 375 -1.81 34.46 9.08
N SER A 376 -1.08 35.00 8.11
CA SER A 376 -1.49 35.01 6.71
C SER A 376 -1.31 33.62 6.11
N HIS A 377 -0.11 33.05 6.18
CA HIS A 377 0.19 31.73 5.66
C HIS A 377 1.30 31.08 6.50
N SER A 378 1.18 29.78 6.72
CA SER A 378 2.21 28.93 7.30
C SER A 378 2.63 27.83 6.33
N LYS A 379 3.90 27.43 6.40
CA LYS A 379 4.46 26.31 5.66
C LYS A 379 5.30 25.46 6.61
N LYS A 380 5.10 24.15 6.56
CA LYS A 380 5.99 23.18 7.20
C LYS A 380 6.77 22.49 6.10
N VAL A 381 8.09 22.41 6.25
CA VAL A 381 8.95 21.65 5.33
C VAL A 381 9.93 20.81 6.13
N ARG A 382 10.08 19.55 5.74
CA ARG A 382 11.03 18.64 6.35
C ARG A 382 12.40 18.77 5.69
N PHE A 383 13.47 18.64 6.47
CA PHE A 383 14.84 18.61 5.95
C PHE A 383 15.74 17.75 6.84
N GLY A 384 16.90 17.33 6.33
CA GLY A 384 17.94 16.65 7.11
C GLY A 384 19.24 17.44 7.10
N ILE A 385 19.94 17.48 8.24
CA ILE A 385 21.27 18.11 8.31
C ILE A 385 22.30 17.12 7.76
N ARG A 386 22.74 17.36 6.53
CA ARG A 386 23.86 16.65 5.91
C ARG A 386 24.52 17.45 4.80
N GLU A 387 25.75 17.07 4.45
CA GLU A 387 26.33 17.40 3.14
C GLU A 387 26.48 16.14 2.30
N ILE A 388 26.22 16.25 0.99
CA ILE A 388 26.57 15.22 0.02
C ILE A 388 27.40 15.85 -1.10
N THR A 389 28.46 15.16 -1.49
CA THR A 389 29.33 15.57 -2.60
C THR A 389 29.75 14.34 -3.38
N THR A 390 30.31 14.56 -4.56
CA THR A 390 30.91 13.49 -5.36
C THR A 390 32.32 13.84 -5.79
N ASP A 391 33.16 12.82 -5.98
CA ASP A 391 34.48 12.99 -6.57
C ASP A 391 34.85 11.83 -7.51
N GLN A 392 36.02 11.94 -8.15
CA GLN A 392 36.64 10.91 -8.98
C GLN A 392 38.04 10.56 -8.44
N ASN A 393 38.24 10.71 -7.13
CA ASN A 393 39.53 10.45 -6.47
C ASN A 393 39.74 8.94 -6.27
N THR A 394 39.76 8.21 -7.37
CA THR A 394 39.78 6.74 -7.47
C THR A 394 40.83 6.31 -8.50
N PRO A 395 41.35 5.07 -8.45
CA PRO A 395 42.44 4.63 -9.32
C PRO A 395 42.17 4.79 -10.82
N ASP A 396 40.91 4.68 -11.22
CA ASP A 396 40.44 4.70 -12.60
C ASP A 396 39.53 5.92 -12.90
N ASN A 397 39.49 6.91 -12.00
CA ASN A 397 38.61 8.08 -12.05
C ASN A 397 37.10 7.75 -12.04
N SER A 398 36.73 6.56 -11.54
CA SER A 398 35.34 6.24 -11.22
C SER A 398 34.72 7.19 -10.20
N ARG A 399 33.43 7.47 -10.37
CA ARG A 399 32.61 8.30 -9.51
C ARG A 399 32.43 7.67 -8.13
N ARG A 400 32.60 8.48 -7.09
CA ARG A 400 32.28 8.10 -5.70
C ARG A 400 31.37 9.13 -5.05
N PHE A 401 30.43 8.65 -4.25
CA PHE A 401 29.54 9.47 -3.43
C PHE A 401 30.10 9.59 -2.01
N LEU A 402 30.04 10.79 -1.45
CA LEU A 402 30.47 11.08 -0.08
C LEU A 402 29.32 11.75 0.68
N VAL A 403 28.92 11.18 1.82
CA VAL A 403 27.95 11.77 2.73
C VAL A 403 28.65 12.17 4.01
N ASN A 404 28.49 13.43 4.40
CA ASN A 404 29.17 14.04 5.54
C ASN A 404 30.70 13.81 5.51
N GLY A 405 31.29 13.83 4.31
CA GLY A 405 32.73 13.61 4.10
C GLY A 405 33.18 12.14 4.03
N HIS A 406 32.28 11.17 4.22
CA HIS A 406 32.61 9.74 4.17
C HIS A 406 32.14 9.09 2.87
N PRO A 407 33.01 8.32 2.18
CA PRO A 407 32.61 7.46 1.06
C PRO A 407 31.44 6.56 1.40
N VAL A 408 30.51 6.39 0.45
CA VAL A 408 29.41 5.42 0.52
C VAL A 408 29.53 4.51 -0.69
N PHE A 409 29.70 3.21 -0.46
CA PHE A 409 29.61 2.22 -1.53
C PHE A 409 28.16 2.08 -1.96
N ILE A 410 27.90 2.26 -3.26
CA ILE A 410 26.54 2.28 -3.78
C ILE A 410 26.07 0.86 -4.14
N ARG A 411 24.98 0.44 -3.52
CA ARG A 411 24.19 -0.75 -3.89
C ARG A 411 22.86 -0.22 -4.35
N GLY A 412 22.86 0.37 -5.53
CA GLY A 412 21.73 1.11 -6.03
C GLY A 412 20.87 0.30 -7.00
N THR A 413 19.83 0.96 -7.49
CA THR A 413 18.92 0.40 -8.48
C THR A 413 18.34 1.50 -9.36
N ASN A 414 17.82 1.10 -10.51
CA ASN A 414 17.04 1.94 -11.41
C ASN A 414 15.55 1.77 -11.11
N TRP A 415 14.86 2.89 -10.91
CA TRP A 415 13.43 2.97 -10.69
C TRP A 415 12.70 3.24 -11.99
N ILE A 416 11.80 2.33 -12.34
CA ILE A 416 10.90 2.50 -13.49
C ILE A 416 9.47 2.70 -12.97
N PRO A 417 8.80 3.82 -13.27
CA PRO A 417 7.47 4.09 -12.72
C PRO A 417 6.39 3.19 -13.32
N GLU A 418 5.27 3.05 -12.59
CA GLU A 418 4.08 2.33 -13.03
C GLU A 418 3.58 2.87 -14.39
N GLY A 419 3.44 1.97 -15.38
CA GLY A 419 3.29 2.35 -16.79
C GLY A 419 2.05 3.18 -17.10
N MET A 420 0.93 2.93 -16.41
CA MET A 420 -0.34 3.65 -16.57
C MET A 420 -0.54 4.78 -15.55
N LEU A 421 0.44 5.02 -14.67
CA LEU A 421 0.36 5.95 -13.55
C LEU A 421 -0.70 5.58 -12.50
N LYS A 422 -1.00 4.29 -12.32
CA LYS A 422 -1.93 3.74 -11.30
C LYS A 422 -1.32 3.70 -9.88
N ASN A 423 -0.48 4.69 -9.53
CA ASN A 423 0.21 4.76 -8.24
C ASN A 423 -0.73 5.13 -7.08
N SER A 424 -0.38 4.69 -5.88
CA SER A 424 -1.04 5.05 -4.63
C SER A 424 -0.03 5.06 -3.48
N ALA A 425 -0.33 5.79 -2.41
CA ALA A 425 0.53 5.80 -1.20
C ALA A 425 0.81 4.39 -0.68
N LYS A 426 -0.18 3.48 -0.72
CA LYS A 426 0.00 2.08 -0.30
C LYS A 426 0.98 1.31 -1.20
N ARG A 427 0.88 1.47 -2.52
CA ARG A 427 1.80 0.83 -3.46
C ARG A 427 3.22 1.38 -3.28
N THR A 428 3.37 2.71 -3.22
CA THR A 428 4.67 3.37 -3.02
C THR A 428 5.36 2.88 -1.76
N LEU A 429 4.65 2.81 -0.63
CA LEU A 429 5.19 2.28 0.62
C LEU A 429 5.64 0.81 0.46
N ALA A 430 4.84 -0.02 -0.20
CA ALA A 430 5.16 -1.43 -0.37
C ALA A 430 6.42 -1.65 -1.23
N GLU A 431 6.54 -0.93 -2.35
CA GLU A 431 7.70 -1.00 -3.23
C GLU A 431 8.98 -0.52 -2.52
N LEU A 432 8.89 0.56 -1.74
CA LEU A 432 10.04 1.05 -0.96
C LEU A 432 10.41 0.14 0.21
N LYS A 433 9.44 -0.53 0.84
CA LYS A 433 9.74 -1.59 1.83
C LYS A 433 10.48 -2.78 1.22
N TYR A 434 10.08 -3.24 0.03
CA TYR A 434 10.84 -4.28 -0.65
C TYR A 434 12.22 -3.80 -1.10
N THR A 435 12.33 -2.51 -1.47
CA THR A 435 13.63 -1.89 -1.77
C THR A 435 14.56 -1.88 -0.55
N GLU A 436 14.01 -1.59 0.64
CA GLU A 436 14.74 -1.62 1.93
C GLU A 436 15.16 -3.05 2.24
N GLN A 437 14.21 -3.99 2.16
CA GLN A 437 14.44 -5.41 2.41
C GLN A 437 15.54 -5.98 1.52
N ALA A 438 15.62 -5.55 0.26
CA ALA A 438 16.68 -5.99 -0.65
C ALA A 438 18.09 -5.52 -0.25
N GLY A 439 18.24 -4.56 0.67
CA GLY A 439 19.53 -3.99 1.09
C GLY A 439 20.05 -2.85 0.19
N LEU A 440 19.18 -2.29 -0.65
CA LEU A 440 19.51 -1.21 -1.58
C LEU A 440 19.66 0.14 -0.85
N ASN A 441 20.56 1.00 -1.32
CA ASN A 441 20.83 2.30 -0.69
C ASN A 441 20.74 3.52 -1.63
N LEU A 442 20.56 3.31 -2.93
CA LEU A 442 20.36 4.39 -3.90
C LEU A 442 19.30 4.00 -4.93
N ILE A 443 18.40 4.94 -5.26
CA ILE A 443 17.37 4.80 -6.28
C ILE A 443 17.63 5.85 -7.37
N ARG A 444 17.82 5.41 -8.61
CA ARG A 444 17.94 6.27 -9.80
C ARG A 444 16.63 6.36 -10.54
N PHE A 445 16.07 7.57 -10.66
CA PHE A 445 14.93 7.81 -11.51
C PHE A 445 15.39 7.89 -12.95
N TRP A 446 15.15 6.83 -13.73
CA TRP A 446 15.54 6.79 -15.13
C TRP A 446 14.86 7.90 -15.93
N ALA A 447 15.63 8.59 -16.77
CA ALA A 447 15.19 9.84 -17.42
C ALA A 447 13.87 9.74 -18.20
N GLY A 448 13.58 8.66 -18.91
CA GLY A 448 12.32 8.57 -19.67
C GLY A 448 11.08 8.24 -18.82
N GLY A 449 11.21 8.14 -17.50
CA GLY A 449 10.14 7.90 -16.52
C GLY A 449 9.52 9.21 -16.01
N ILE A 450 9.31 9.30 -14.69
CA ILE A 450 8.76 10.48 -14.01
C ILE A 450 9.62 10.89 -12.82
N SER A 451 9.42 12.12 -12.34
CA SER A 451 9.86 12.52 -11.01
C SER A 451 8.76 12.21 -10.00
N GLU A 452 9.04 11.27 -9.09
CA GLU A 452 8.05 10.71 -8.16
C GLU A 452 7.42 11.74 -7.21
N SER A 453 6.36 11.28 -6.54
CA SER A 453 5.53 12.06 -5.61
C SER A 453 6.28 12.55 -4.36
N ASP A 454 5.73 13.51 -3.63
CA ASP A 454 6.36 14.03 -2.40
C ASP A 454 6.45 12.92 -1.33
N TYR A 455 5.39 12.13 -1.20
CA TYR A 455 5.36 10.97 -0.30
C TYR A 455 6.44 9.92 -0.62
N PHE A 456 6.84 9.77 -1.88
CA PHE A 456 7.95 8.90 -2.24
C PHE A 456 9.26 9.41 -1.64
N PHE A 457 9.54 10.71 -1.78
CA PHE A 457 10.75 11.32 -1.24
C PHE A 457 10.73 11.36 0.30
N ASP A 458 9.58 11.60 0.93
CA ASP A 458 9.42 11.50 2.38
C ASP A 458 9.82 10.11 2.89
N LEU A 459 9.37 9.05 2.22
CA LEU A 459 9.76 7.68 2.55
C LEU A 459 11.25 7.44 2.28
N CYS A 460 11.83 7.96 1.20
CA CYS A 460 13.27 7.87 0.98
C CYS A 460 14.09 8.58 2.07
N ASP A 461 13.61 9.72 2.56
CA ASP A 461 14.24 10.45 3.66
C ASP A 461 14.19 9.65 4.97
N GLU A 462 13.04 9.04 5.26
CA GLU A 462 12.83 8.23 6.47
C GLU A 462 13.60 6.90 6.43
N MET A 463 13.63 6.23 5.28
CA MET A 463 14.29 4.93 5.09
C MET A 463 15.80 5.07 4.80
N GLY A 464 16.30 6.28 4.55
CA GLY A 464 17.72 6.51 4.30
C GLY A 464 18.18 6.13 2.89
N PHE A 465 17.28 6.16 1.90
CA PHE A 465 17.65 5.97 0.51
C PHE A 465 18.25 7.24 -0.08
N LEU A 466 19.32 7.10 -0.86
CA LEU A 466 19.81 8.15 -1.73
C LEU A 466 18.98 8.17 -3.02
N VAL A 467 18.70 9.34 -3.57
CA VAL A 467 17.96 9.49 -4.83
C VAL A 467 18.80 10.21 -5.88
N TRP A 468 19.07 9.54 -7.00
CA TRP A 468 19.60 10.14 -8.21
C TRP A 468 18.43 10.53 -9.10
N SER A 469 18.22 11.83 -9.34
CA SER A 469 17.11 12.32 -10.14
C SER A 469 17.57 12.67 -11.55
N GLU A 470 17.05 11.97 -12.57
CA GLU A 470 17.24 12.34 -13.97
C GLU A 470 16.03 13.11 -14.54
N TYR A 471 16.29 14.00 -15.50
CA TYR A 471 15.26 14.79 -16.18
C TYR A 471 14.96 14.27 -17.58
N TRP A 472 13.77 14.59 -18.10
CA TRP A 472 13.04 13.75 -19.04
C TRP A 472 13.52 13.75 -20.49
N MET A 473 14.74 13.24 -20.69
CA MET A 473 15.45 13.14 -21.97
C MET A 473 16.28 11.87 -22.04
N THR A 474 16.26 11.20 -23.19
CA THR A 474 17.04 9.97 -23.42
C THR A 474 17.73 10.01 -24.80
N GLY A 475 18.85 9.30 -24.95
CA GLY A 475 19.52 9.10 -26.25
C GLY A 475 18.64 8.40 -27.30
N ASP A 476 17.65 7.63 -26.86
CA ASP A 476 16.69 6.92 -27.71
C ASP A 476 15.57 7.81 -28.29
N THR A 477 15.40 9.05 -27.80
CA THR A 477 14.35 9.97 -28.26
C THR A 477 14.91 11.23 -28.93
N GLN A 478 14.06 11.94 -29.68
CA GLN A 478 14.41 13.25 -30.23
C GLN A 478 14.46 14.28 -29.08
N PRO A 479 15.34 15.30 -29.15
CA PRO A 479 15.36 16.36 -28.15
C PRO A 479 14.04 17.13 -28.05
N VAL A 480 13.78 17.69 -26.87
CA VAL A 480 12.61 18.54 -26.61
C VAL A 480 12.62 19.80 -27.50
N VAL A 481 11.45 20.17 -28.03
CA VAL A 481 11.30 21.34 -28.91
C VAL A 481 11.02 22.61 -28.12
N ASP A 482 10.17 22.54 -27.10
CA ASP A 482 9.86 23.67 -26.22
C ASP A 482 10.81 23.68 -25.02
N THR A 483 12.01 24.23 -25.23
CA THR A 483 13.06 24.28 -24.21
C THR A 483 12.68 25.16 -23.02
N THR A 484 11.84 26.18 -23.22
CA THR A 484 11.37 27.04 -22.13
C THR A 484 10.43 26.27 -21.22
N LEU A 485 9.47 25.54 -21.81
CA LEU A 485 8.60 24.67 -21.04
C LEU A 485 9.38 23.60 -20.27
N TYR A 486 10.38 22.97 -20.92
CA TYR A 486 11.25 21.99 -20.28
C TYR A 486 12.00 22.55 -19.06
N LEU A 487 12.66 23.70 -19.22
CA LEU A 487 13.39 24.36 -18.12
C LEU A 487 12.45 24.80 -16.98
N ASN A 488 11.24 25.27 -17.29
CA ASN A 488 10.25 25.59 -16.26
C ASN A 488 9.81 24.34 -15.47
N ASN A 489 9.70 23.18 -16.13
CA ASN A 489 9.37 21.92 -15.45
C ASN A 489 10.55 21.45 -14.58
N ILE A 490 11.80 21.64 -15.02
CA ILE A 490 13.00 21.40 -14.17
C ILE A 490 12.95 22.31 -12.94
N GLU A 491 12.75 23.62 -13.12
CA GLU A 491 12.69 24.57 -12.00
C GLU A 491 11.63 24.17 -10.97
N ALA A 492 10.41 23.86 -11.43
CA ALA A 492 9.31 23.42 -10.57
C ALA A 492 9.66 22.13 -9.81
N THR A 493 10.27 21.16 -10.51
CA THR A 493 10.65 19.88 -9.90
C THR A 493 11.74 20.05 -8.86
N VAL A 494 12.84 20.73 -9.20
CA VAL A 494 13.98 20.94 -8.27
C VAL A 494 13.52 21.72 -7.04
N LYS A 495 12.74 22.79 -7.19
CA LYS A 495 12.24 23.56 -6.04
C LYS A 495 11.34 22.73 -5.13
N ARG A 496 10.60 21.77 -5.67
CA ARG A 496 9.78 20.82 -4.91
C ARG A 496 10.65 19.87 -4.09
N ILE A 497 11.70 19.29 -4.68
CA ILE A 497 12.42 18.17 -4.06
C ILE A 497 13.71 18.55 -3.29
N ARG A 498 14.20 19.79 -3.42
CA ARG A 498 15.53 20.20 -2.91
C ARG A 498 15.72 20.14 -1.39
N ASN A 499 14.65 20.06 -0.58
CA ASN A 499 14.78 19.92 0.88
C ASN A 499 14.98 18.47 1.32
N HIS A 500 14.68 17.49 0.47
CA HIS A 500 14.80 16.09 0.82
C HIS A 500 16.29 15.71 1.01
N PRO A 501 16.71 15.26 2.21
CA PRO A 501 18.04 14.69 2.42
C PRO A 501 18.26 13.38 1.67
N SER A 502 17.25 12.71 1.12
CA SER A 502 17.46 11.60 0.19
C SER A 502 18.05 12.05 -1.14
N LEU A 503 17.67 13.23 -1.67
CA LEU A 503 18.12 13.72 -2.98
C LEU A 503 19.65 13.89 -3.04
N ALA A 504 20.30 12.99 -3.77
CA ALA A 504 21.74 12.83 -3.77
C ALA A 504 22.41 13.54 -4.96
N TYR A 505 21.79 13.49 -6.14
CA TYR A 505 22.45 13.87 -7.39
C TYR A 505 21.44 14.30 -8.46
N HIS A 506 21.76 15.36 -9.20
CA HIS A 506 20.97 15.83 -10.34
C HIS A 506 21.64 15.43 -11.65
N VAL A 507 20.90 14.80 -12.55
CA VAL A 507 21.42 14.41 -13.86
C VAL A 507 20.47 14.86 -14.97
N SER A 508 21.02 15.46 -16.02
CA SER A 508 20.20 16.13 -17.02
C SER A 508 19.49 15.18 -17.99
N SER A 509 20.06 14.00 -18.28
CA SER A 509 19.50 13.06 -19.26
C SER A 509 20.09 11.65 -19.14
N ASN A 510 19.42 10.66 -19.73
CA ASN A 510 20.01 9.34 -19.98
C ASN A 510 20.73 9.34 -21.33
N GLU A 511 22.04 9.07 -21.37
CA GLU A 511 22.80 8.86 -22.61
C GLU A 511 22.63 9.96 -23.69
N SER A 512 22.39 11.21 -23.27
CA SER A 512 22.11 12.33 -24.17
C SER A 512 22.84 13.59 -23.74
N THR A 513 22.66 14.69 -24.47
CA THR A 513 23.17 16.01 -24.07
C THR A 513 22.06 16.79 -23.38
N GLU A 514 22.42 17.65 -22.43
CA GLU A 514 21.49 18.52 -21.71
C GLU A 514 20.88 19.61 -22.61
N ILE A 515 19.81 20.23 -22.12
CA ILE A 515 19.31 21.49 -22.69
C ILE A 515 20.15 22.65 -22.18
N PRO A 516 20.65 23.54 -23.06
CA PRO A 516 21.41 24.72 -22.64
C PRO A 516 20.71 25.50 -21.54
N GLY A 517 21.45 25.80 -20.47
CA GLY A 517 20.94 26.51 -19.29
C GLY A 517 20.45 25.60 -18.16
N ALA A 518 20.25 24.29 -18.37
CA ALA A 518 19.80 23.36 -17.33
C ALA A 518 20.78 23.29 -16.14
N GLU A 519 22.08 23.14 -16.40
CA GLU A 519 23.11 23.14 -15.34
C GLU A 519 23.08 24.43 -14.51
N GLN A 520 23.11 25.59 -15.19
CA GLN A 520 23.12 26.88 -14.52
C GLN A 520 21.85 27.08 -13.68
N LEU A 521 20.69 26.69 -14.21
CA LEU A 521 19.41 26.74 -13.50
C LEU A 521 19.46 25.90 -12.22
N ILE A 522 19.81 24.62 -12.33
CA ILE A 522 19.85 23.68 -11.20
C ILE A 522 20.82 24.18 -10.13
N ARG A 523 22.06 24.54 -10.51
CA ARG A 523 23.05 25.06 -9.55
C ARG A 523 22.63 26.35 -8.85
N THR A 524 21.79 27.15 -9.49
CA THR A 524 21.26 28.39 -8.90
C THR A 524 20.18 28.11 -7.85
N ILE A 525 19.27 27.18 -8.15
CA ILE A 525 18.09 26.90 -7.30
C ILE A 525 18.34 25.79 -6.26
N ASP A 526 19.36 24.95 -6.47
CA ASP A 526 19.86 23.95 -5.54
C ASP A 526 21.41 23.88 -5.60
N PRO A 527 22.10 24.73 -4.83
CA PRO A 527 23.57 24.73 -4.77
C PRO A 527 24.12 23.66 -3.82
N THR A 528 23.30 22.71 -3.35
CA THR A 528 23.67 21.78 -2.27
C THR A 528 23.85 20.34 -2.74
N ARG A 529 23.73 20.09 -4.04
CA ARG A 529 24.01 18.82 -4.69
C ARG A 529 24.83 19.06 -5.96
N ASP A 530 25.58 18.05 -6.34
CA ASP A 530 26.32 18.06 -7.60
C ASP A 530 25.38 17.78 -8.79
N TYR A 531 25.90 18.08 -9.98
CA TYR A 531 25.19 17.95 -11.25
C TYR A 531 26.04 17.15 -12.25
N GLN A 532 25.36 16.34 -13.07
CA GLN A 532 25.93 15.64 -14.22
C GLN A 532 25.11 15.88 -15.48
N MET A 533 25.78 16.00 -16.61
CA MET A 533 25.13 16.17 -17.91
C MET A 533 24.28 14.95 -18.30
N GLN A 534 24.82 13.74 -18.16
CA GLN A 534 24.17 12.52 -18.62
C GLN A 534 24.59 11.27 -17.84
N SER A 535 23.82 10.19 -17.94
CA SER A 535 23.98 8.98 -17.13
C SER A 535 25.35 8.28 -17.26
N GLU A 536 25.98 8.28 -18.43
CA GLU A 536 27.24 7.59 -18.70
C GLU A 536 28.40 8.58 -18.98
N CYS A 537 28.68 9.46 -18.02
CA CYS A 537 29.84 10.35 -18.10
C CYS A 537 30.46 10.64 -16.74
N CYS A 538 31.59 11.34 -16.75
CA CYS A 538 32.23 11.85 -15.54
C CYS A 538 32.45 10.75 -14.48
N GLY A 539 33.19 9.69 -14.84
CA GLY A 539 33.53 8.59 -13.94
C GLY A 539 32.42 7.55 -13.76
N VAL A 540 31.34 7.64 -14.54
CA VAL A 540 30.29 6.64 -14.63
C VAL A 540 30.47 5.88 -15.94
N HIS A 541 30.56 4.56 -15.87
CA HIS A 541 30.92 3.69 -17.00
C HIS A 541 29.70 3.06 -17.67
N ASP A 542 29.94 2.36 -18.77
CA ASP A 542 28.97 1.71 -19.64
C ASP A 542 28.09 0.66 -18.91
N GLY A 543 26.77 0.72 -19.10
CA GLY A 543 25.81 -0.19 -18.46
C GLY A 543 25.40 -1.42 -19.28
N SER A 544 25.73 -2.64 -18.87
CA SER A 544 25.14 -3.91 -19.34
C SER A 544 25.73 -5.09 -18.52
N PRO A 545 25.12 -6.29 -18.46
CA PRO A 545 24.01 -6.80 -19.27
C PRO A 545 22.64 -6.33 -18.76
N TYR A 546 21.62 -6.56 -19.58
CA TYR A 546 20.22 -6.29 -19.25
C TYR A 546 19.34 -7.55 -19.33
N SER A 547 19.81 -8.59 -20.03
CA SER A 547 19.16 -9.89 -20.14
C SER A 547 19.87 -10.92 -19.27
N TYR A 548 19.29 -12.12 -19.17
CA TYR A 548 19.92 -13.20 -18.45
C TYR A 548 21.28 -13.60 -19.06
N GLU A 549 22.31 -13.62 -18.23
CA GLU A 549 23.64 -14.12 -18.56
C GLU A 549 24.09 -15.19 -17.54
N ASN A 550 25.11 -15.99 -17.88
CA ASN A 550 25.61 -17.04 -16.98
C ASN A 550 26.27 -16.37 -15.75
N PRO A 551 25.85 -16.68 -14.51
CA PRO A 551 26.38 -16.00 -13.32
C PRO A 551 27.91 -16.15 -13.13
N MET A 552 28.51 -17.22 -13.67
CA MET A 552 29.95 -17.45 -13.58
C MET A 552 30.80 -16.34 -14.22
N GLN A 553 30.28 -15.66 -15.24
CA GLN A 553 31.04 -14.61 -15.95
C GLN A 553 31.32 -13.38 -15.08
N TYR A 554 30.51 -13.18 -14.04
CA TYR A 554 30.61 -12.00 -13.19
C TYR A 554 31.91 -12.02 -12.37
N TYR A 555 32.29 -13.21 -11.90
CA TYR A 555 33.57 -13.46 -11.23
C TYR A 555 34.79 -13.18 -12.15
N GLU A 556 34.64 -13.28 -13.47
CA GLU A 556 35.68 -13.01 -14.47
C GLU A 556 35.75 -11.54 -14.94
N ASN A 557 35.06 -10.60 -14.27
CA ASN A 557 34.93 -9.20 -14.71
C ASN A 557 34.28 -9.02 -16.10
N THR A 558 33.46 -9.98 -16.54
CA THR A 558 32.87 -9.96 -17.88
C THR A 558 31.36 -9.76 -17.78
N GLY A 559 30.87 -8.54 -17.92
CA GLY A 559 29.42 -8.27 -17.84
C GLY A 559 28.66 -8.66 -19.11
N SER A 560 29.23 -8.35 -20.27
CA SER A 560 28.59 -8.64 -21.56
C SER A 560 29.60 -8.62 -22.72
N LYS A 561 29.15 -9.06 -23.91
CA LYS A 561 29.95 -9.01 -25.14
C LYS A 561 30.30 -7.58 -25.59
N ARG A 562 29.66 -6.55 -25.00
CA ARG A 562 29.97 -5.13 -25.24
C ARG A 562 31.27 -4.71 -24.57
N GLY A 563 31.77 -5.51 -23.64
CA GLY A 563 32.94 -5.16 -22.81
C GLY A 563 32.58 -4.35 -21.57
N SER A 564 31.31 -4.42 -21.12
CA SER A 564 30.88 -3.74 -19.91
C SER A 564 31.61 -4.30 -18.69
N ARG A 565 32.12 -3.36 -17.89
CA ARG A 565 32.99 -3.60 -16.75
C ARG A 565 32.18 -4.06 -15.54
N ILE A 566 32.74 -4.86 -14.65
CA ILE A 566 32.16 -5.19 -13.33
C ILE A 566 33.03 -4.55 -12.24
N ASP A 567 33.44 -3.31 -12.50
CA ASP A 567 34.27 -2.50 -11.62
C ASP A 567 33.96 -1.01 -11.88
N GLY A 568 34.54 -0.13 -11.06
CA GLY A 568 34.28 1.30 -11.08
C GLY A 568 32.89 1.66 -10.54
N PHE A 569 32.20 2.57 -11.23
CA PHE A 569 30.80 2.90 -10.97
C PHE A 569 29.93 2.72 -12.22
N ASN A 570 28.93 1.85 -12.16
CA ASN A 570 28.05 1.56 -13.29
C ASN A 570 26.60 2.05 -13.04
N PRO A 571 25.96 2.72 -14.02
CA PRO A 571 24.64 3.30 -13.86
C PRO A 571 23.50 2.31 -14.16
N GLU A 572 23.78 1.21 -14.87
CA GLU A 572 22.78 0.21 -15.24
C GLU A 572 23.43 -1.17 -15.39
N TYR A 573 22.92 -2.17 -14.66
CA TYR A 573 23.45 -3.54 -14.71
C TYR A 573 22.46 -4.52 -14.10
N GLY A 574 22.01 -5.57 -14.79
CA GLY A 574 21.12 -6.54 -14.14
C GLY A 574 20.65 -7.71 -14.98
N THR A 575 19.70 -8.46 -14.41
CA THR A 575 19.19 -9.72 -14.93
C THR A 575 17.71 -9.87 -14.59
N PRO A 576 16.90 -10.57 -15.41
CA PRO A 576 15.52 -10.89 -15.07
C PRO A 576 15.42 -12.11 -14.15
N ILE A 577 14.23 -12.31 -13.57
CA ILE A 577 13.76 -13.57 -13.00
C ILE A 577 12.30 -13.79 -13.44
N LEU A 578 11.87 -15.03 -13.63
CA LEU A 578 10.45 -15.30 -13.90
C LEU A 578 9.59 -14.97 -12.65
N PRO A 579 8.42 -14.33 -12.77
CA PRO A 579 7.46 -14.23 -11.66
C PRO A 579 7.03 -15.60 -11.15
N THR A 580 6.39 -15.62 -9.98
CA THR A 580 5.74 -16.82 -9.46
C THR A 580 4.61 -17.26 -10.41
N VAL A 581 4.23 -18.55 -10.35
CA VAL A 581 3.16 -19.07 -11.21
C VAL A 581 1.82 -18.39 -10.92
N GLU A 582 1.59 -18.00 -9.67
CA GLU A 582 0.42 -17.24 -9.23
C GLU A 582 0.35 -15.89 -9.94
N SER A 583 1.46 -15.16 -10.03
CA SER A 583 1.54 -13.88 -10.74
C SER A 583 1.40 -14.03 -12.26
N LEU A 584 1.96 -15.10 -12.84
CA LEU A 584 1.79 -15.39 -14.27
C LEU A 584 0.31 -15.59 -14.65
N ARG A 585 -0.48 -16.23 -13.77
CA ARG A 585 -1.94 -16.39 -13.95
C ARG A 585 -2.74 -15.10 -13.83
N LEU A 586 -2.19 -14.06 -13.20
CA LEU A 586 -2.83 -12.74 -13.16
C LEU A 586 -2.63 -11.97 -14.46
N MET A 587 -1.58 -12.28 -15.23
CA MET A 587 -1.21 -11.50 -16.42
C MET A 587 -1.57 -12.15 -17.75
N MET A 588 -1.89 -13.45 -17.82
CA MET A 588 -2.29 -14.13 -19.06
C MET A 588 -3.14 -15.38 -18.78
N PRO A 589 -3.94 -15.86 -19.76
CA PRO A 589 -4.80 -17.02 -19.55
C PRO A 589 -4.00 -18.33 -19.52
N GLU A 590 -4.60 -19.38 -18.94
CA GLU A 590 -3.91 -20.66 -18.65
C GLU A 590 -3.38 -21.35 -19.92
N GLU A 591 -4.10 -21.24 -21.05
CA GLU A 591 -3.67 -21.79 -22.35
C GLU A 591 -2.37 -21.18 -22.90
N ASP A 592 -2.01 -19.99 -22.43
CA ASP A 592 -0.79 -19.28 -22.86
C ASP A 592 0.39 -19.48 -21.90
N LEU A 593 0.15 -20.09 -20.74
CA LEU A 593 1.17 -20.41 -19.75
C LEU A 593 1.99 -21.65 -20.15
N TRP A 594 1.33 -22.68 -20.70
CA TRP A 594 2.00 -23.95 -20.99
C TRP A 594 1.40 -24.74 -22.18
N PRO A 595 2.24 -25.26 -23.10
CA PRO A 595 3.67 -24.95 -23.27
C PRO A 595 3.90 -23.46 -23.53
N ILE A 596 5.10 -22.97 -23.20
CA ILE A 596 5.47 -21.55 -23.37
C ILE A 596 5.03 -21.02 -24.75
N ASN A 597 4.16 -20.02 -24.75
CA ASN A 597 3.69 -19.34 -25.96
C ASN A 597 4.59 -18.14 -26.28
N ASP A 598 5.58 -18.33 -27.15
CA ASP A 598 6.55 -17.29 -27.53
C ASP A 598 5.91 -15.97 -27.97
N SER A 599 4.74 -16.00 -28.62
CA SER A 599 4.07 -14.77 -29.06
C SER A 599 3.65 -13.89 -27.89
N ILE A 600 3.07 -14.48 -26.84
CA ILE A 600 2.56 -13.72 -25.68
C ILE A 600 3.68 -13.51 -24.67
N TRP A 601 4.50 -14.53 -24.42
CA TRP A 601 5.64 -14.42 -23.51
C TRP A 601 6.62 -13.35 -23.93
N ASN A 602 7.01 -13.30 -25.21
CA ASN A 602 7.92 -12.27 -25.69
C ASN A 602 7.25 -10.89 -25.69
N TYR A 603 5.93 -10.82 -25.94
CA TYR A 603 5.21 -9.55 -25.88
C TYR A 603 5.21 -8.95 -24.46
N LEU A 604 5.02 -9.80 -23.43
CA LEU A 604 5.15 -9.45 -22.01
C LEU A 604 6.62 -9.36 -21.54
N ASP A 605 7.58 -9.55 -22.43
CA ASP A 605 9.02 -9.42 -22.21
C ASP A 605 9.62 -8.28 -23.07
N GLY A 606 8.84 -7.22 -23.32
CA GLY A 606 9.29 -6.07 -24.13
C GLY A 606 9.69 -6.42 -25.56
N GLY A 607 9.09 -7.47 -26.14
CA GLY A 607 9.46 -8.02 -27.44
C GLY A 607 10.49 -9.17 -27.38
N GLY A 608 10.68 -9.78 -26.21
CA GLY A 608 11.63 -10.88 -25.98
C GLY A 608 13.04 -10.40 -25.63
N PHE A 609 13.17 -9.18 -25.12
CA PHE A 609 14.46 -8.52 -24.90
C PHE A 609 15.31 -9.23 -23.84
N HIS A 610 14.69 -9.75 -22.78
CA HIS A 610 15.40 -10.35 -21.67
C HIS A 610 15.73 -11.84 -21.87
N ASN A 611 15.39 -12.41 -23.05
CA ASN A 611 15.67 -13.78 -23.44
C ASN A 611 14.98 -14.85 -22.55
N MET A 612 13.76 -14.55 -22.08
CA MET A 612 13.01 -15.44 -21.17
C MET A 612 12.66 -16.80 -21.79
N THR A 613 12.34 -16.81 -23.09
CA THR A 613 11.94 -18.02 -23.85
C THR A 613 13.12 -18.79 -24.44
N THR A 614 14.34 -18.21 -24.38
CA THR A 614 15.54 -18.76 -25.00
C THR A 614 16.62 -19.08 -23.95
N LYS A 615 17.54 -18.14 -23.68
CA LYS A 615 18.72 -18.38 -22.83
C LYS A 615 18.32 -18.63 -21.37
N TYR A 616 17.34 -17.91 -20.84
CA TYR A 616 16.82 -18.14 -19.49
C TYR A 616 16.20 -19.54 -19.39
N LYS A 617 15.33 -19.91 -20.35
CA LYS A 617 14.75 -21.26 -20.44
C LYS A 617 15.83 -22.36 -20.51
N ALA A 618 16.91 -22.14 -21.24
CA ALA A 618 18.04 -23.08 -21.28
C ALA A 618 18.67 -23.28 -19.89
N ALA A 619 18.92 -22.19 -19.15
CA ALA A 619 19.40 -22.29 -17.77
C ALA A 619 18.42 -22.98 -16.82
N VAL A 620 17.12 -22.77 -16.98
CA VAL A 620 16.10 -23.51 -16.19
C VAL A 620 16.18 -25.02 -16.46
N ASN A 621 16.46 -25.41 -17.71
CA ASN A 621 16.55 -26.82 -18.11
C ASN A 621 17.78 -27.56 -17.55
N GLU A 622 18.78 -26.85 -17.01
CA GLU A 622 19.92 -27.46 -16.30
C GLU A 622 19.52 -28.13 -14.97
N PHE A 623 18.32 -27.84 -14.48
CA PHE A 623 17.67 -28.56 -13.38
C PHE A 623 16.79 -29.73 -13.88
N GLY A 624 16.88 -30.05 -15.18
CA GLY A 624 16.06 -30.99 -15.92
C GLY A 624 14.90 -30.29 -16.67
N PRO A 625 14.45 -30.80 -17.83
CA PRO A 625 13.30 -30.26 -18.55
C PRO A 625 12.02 -30.25 -17.71
N SER A 626 11.16 -29.24 -17.89
CA SER A 626 9.86 -29.14 -17.23
C SER A 626 8.71 -29.67 -18.09
N ASN A 627 7.70 -30.27 -17.46
CA ASN A 627 6.50 -30.79 -18.13
C ASN A 627 5.23 -29.96 -17.85
N SER A 628 5.30 -28.97 -16.95
CA SER A 628 4.21 -28.03 -16.65
C SER A 628 4.76 -26.64 -16.29
N ILE A 629 3.87 -25.65 -16.23
CA ILE A 629 4.23 -24.29 -15.78
C ILE A 629 4.67 -24.27 -14.31
N GLU A 630 4.08 -25.11 -13.45
CA GLU A 630 4.47 -25.21 -12.03
C GLU A 630 5.93 -25.62 -11.88
N GLU A 631 6.37 -26.64 -12.63
CA GLU A 631 7.76 -27.10 -12.62
C GLU A 631 8.71 -26.05 -13.20
N PHE A 632 8.34 -25.43 -14.32
CA PHE A 632 9.15 -24.40 -14.97
C PHE A 632 9.31 -23.17 -14.07
N ALA A 633 8.21 -22.65 -13.50
CA ALA A 633 8.25 -21.49 -12.63
C ALA A 633 9.01 -21.74 -11.33
N LYS A 634 8.91 -22.95 -10.75
CA LYS A 634 9.66 -23.34 -9.56
C LYS A 634 11.17 -23.38 -9.84
N LYS A 635 11.61 -24.05 -10.91
CA LYS A 635 13.04 -24.09 -11.30
C LYS A 635 13.57 -22.72 -11.71
N ALA A 636 12.73 -21.90 -12.33
CA ALA A 636 13.07 -20.52 -12.68
C ALA A 636 13.44 -19.67 -11.46
N GLN A 637 12.89 -19.95 -10.28
CA GLN A 637 13.30 -19.25 -9.06
C GLN A 637 14.75 -19.57 -8.66
N PHE A 638 15.24 -20.79 -8.94
CA PHE A 638 16.63 -21.19 -8.63
C PHE A 638 17.63 -20.40 -9.47
N VAL A 639 17.33 -20.27 -10.76
CA VAL A 639 18.13 -19.50 -11.72
C VAL A 639 18.24 -18.04 -11.29
N GLY A 640 17.11 -17.41 -10.96
CA GLY A 640 17.10 -16.02 -10.52
C GLY A 640 17.80 -15.81 -9.17
N ALA A 641 17.60 -16.71 -8.20
CA ALA A 641 18.28 -16.64 -6.91
C ALA A 641 19.81 -16.62 -7.03
N MET A 642 20.38 -17.52 -7.84
CA MET A 642 21.83 -17.56 -8.06
C MET A 642 22.36 -16.36 -8.83
N ASN A 643 21.61 -15.89 -9.84
CA ASN A 643 22.07 -14.75 -10.64
C ASN A 643 22.10 -13.46 -9.82
N PHE A 644 21.02 -13.17 -9.08
CA PHE A 644 20.96 -11.97 -8.25
C PHE A 644 22.02 -12.00 -7.14
N ARG A 645 22.16 -13.13 -6.42
CA ARG A 645 23.20 -13.27 -5.39
C ARG A 645 24.61 -13.04 -5.95
N ALA A 646 24.97 -13.74 -7.03
CA ALA A 646 26.31 -13.67 -7.60
C ALA A 646 26.69 -12.24 -8.01
N ILE A 647 25.75 -11.47 -8.59
CA ILE A 647 25.97 -10.07 -8.92
C ILE A 647 26.34 -9.29 -7.66
N TRP A 648 25.51 -9.34 -6.61
CA TRP A 648 25.74 -8.57 -5.40
C TRP A 648 27.04 -8.93 -4.68
N GLU A 649 27.32 -10.23 -4.52
CA GLU A 649 28.52 -10.70 -3.81
C GLU A 649 29.81 -10.33 -4.54
N VAL A 650 29.86 -10.42 -5.88
CA VAL A 650 31.02 -10.01 -6.68
C VAL A 650 31.31 -8.51 -6.52
N TRP A 651 30.27 -7.66 -6.51
CA TRP A 651 30.45 -6.23 -6.28
C TRP A 651 30.86 -5.92 -4.84
N ASN A 652 30.30 -6.64 -3.85
CA ASN A 652 30.69 -6.50 -2.45
C ASN A 652 32.16 -6.88 -2.23
N GLU A 653 32.64 -7.96 -2.86
CA GLU A 653 34.04 -8.43 -2.76
C GLU A 653 35.03 -7.36 -3.23
N ASN A 654 34.65 -6.65 -4.29
CA ASN A 654 35.45 -5.63 -4.96
C ASN A 654 35.21 -4.22 -4.42
N LYS A 655 34.43 -4.08 -3.35
CA LYS A 655 34.14 -2.80 -2.70
C LYS A 655 35.42 -2.01 -2.47
N PHE A 656 35.41 -0.78 -2.96
CA PHE A 656 36.54 0.13 -3.02
C PHE A 656 37.81 -0.53 -3.56
N LYS A 657 38.73 -0.97 -2.71
CA LYS A 657 40.01 -1.58 -3.12
C LYS A 657 40.25 -2.93 -2.42
N TYR A 658 39.19 -3.56 -1.90
CA TYR A 658 39.35 -4.80 -1.15
C TYR A 658 39.62 -6.00 -2.06
N GLY A 659 39.00 -6.07 -3.24
CA GLY A 659 39.15 -7.17 -4.20
C GLY A 659 40.24 -6.95 -5.25
N ASP A 660 40.14 -7.69 -6.36
CA ASP A 660 41.11 -7.66 -7.45
C ASP A 660 40.93 -6.47 -8.40
N ARG A 661 39.81 -5.74 -8.28
CA ARG A 661 39.46 -4.53 -9.03
C ARG A 661 38.82 -3.48 -8.14
N PHE A 662 38.88 -2.21 -8.56
CA PHE A 662 38.28 -1.11 -7.81
C PHE A 662 36.79 -1.02 -8.10
N ALA A 663 35.90 -1.07 -7.11
CA ALA A 663 34.48 -0.77 -7.30
C ALA A 663 33.97 0.30 -6.31
N SER A 664 33.24 1.28 -6.79
CA SER A 664 32.55 2.29 -5.95
C SER A 664 31.05 2.06 -5.84
N GLY A 665 30.52 1.14 -6.63
CA GLY A 665 29.13 0.68 -6.57
C GLY A 665 28.47 0.64 -7.95
N PHE A 666 27.23 0.20 -8.00
CA PHE A 666 26.47 0.16 -9.24
C PHE A 666 24.98 0.32 -8.98
N LEU A 667 24.22 0.51 -10.05
CA LEU A 667 22.77 0.57 -10.01
C LEU A 667 22.16 -0.62 -10.78
N PHE A 668 21.45 -1.48 -10.05
CA PHE A 668 20.79 -2.64 -10.63
C PHE A 668 19.76 -2.23 -11.69
N TRP A 669 19.73 -2.91 -12.83
CA TRP A 669 18.74 -2.73 -13.90
C TRP A 669 17.82 -3.94 -13.97
N TYR A 670 16.62 -3.85 -13.45
CA TYR A 670 16.05 -2.87 -12.53
C TYR A 670 15.28 -3.67 -11.48
N HIS A 671 14.99 -3.16 -10.29
CA HIS A 671 14.47 -4.04 -9.22
C HIS A 671 12.94 -4.16 -9.16
N ASN A 672 12.20 -3.25 -9.80
CA ASN A 672 10.74 -3.14 -9.71
C ASN A 672 10.03 -3.32 -11.08
N SER A 673 8.82 -3.88 -11.14
CA SER A 673 8.11 -4.05 -12.44
C SER A 673 7.11 -2.92 -12.75
N PRO A 674 7.27 -2.17 -13.87
CA PRO A 674 6.38 -1.06 -14.23
C PRO A 674 5.04 -1.51 -14.82
N VAL A 675 4.98 -2.72 -15.39
CA VAL A 675 3.79 -3.39 -15.94
C VAL A 675 3.90 -4.89 -15.63
N PRO A 676 2.83 -5.69 -15.78
CA PRO A 676 2.98 -7.15 -15.73
C PRO A 676 3.88 -7.67 -16.84
N GLN A 677 4.90 -8.46 -16.46
CA GLN A 677 5.92 -8.96 -17.38
C GLN A 677 6.33 -10.38 -17.03
N THR A 678 6.70 -11.16 -18.04
CA THR A 678 7.33 -12.47 -17.85
C THR A 678 8.77 -12.35 -17.38
N ALA A 679 9.44 -11.24 -17.68
CA ALA A 679 10.69 -10.85 -17.03
C ALA A 679 10.39 -10.06 -15.75
N GLY A 680 10.04 -10.77 -14.69
CA GLY A 680 9.91 -10.22 -13.34
C GLY A 680 11.26 -9.75 -12.77
N ARG A 681 11.21 -9.16 -11.56
CA ARG A 681 12.35 -8.62 -10.81
C ARG A 681 12.32 -9.11 -9.36
N MET A 682 12.84 -8.33 -8.40
CA MET A 682 12.80 -8.70 -6.98
C MET A 682 11.35 -8.93 -6.50
N TYR A 683 10.42 -8.15 -7.02
CA TYR A 683 8.98 -8.38 -6.94
C TYR A 683 8.35 -8.06 -8.30
N ASP A 684 7.23 -8.72 -8.63
CA ASP A 684 6.50 -8.41 -9.86
C ASP A 684 5.47 -7.28 -9.67
N TRP A 685 4.78 -6.92 -10.76
CA TRP A 685 3.82 -5.80 -10.75
C TRP A 685 2.69 -5.97 -9.73
N SER A 686 2.28 -7.21 -9.44
CA SER A 686 1.27 -7.53 -8.42
C SER A 686 1.76 -7.37 -6.97
N LEU A 687 3.03 -6.98 -6.78
CA LEU A 687 3.73 -6.85 -5.50
C LEU A 687 4.00 -8.20 -4.80
N GLU A 688 3.97 -9.29 -5.56
CA GLU A 688 4.45 -10.59 -5.09
C GLU A 688 5.99 -10.65 -5.20
N PRO A 689 6.69 -10.95 -4.10
CA PRO A 689 8.14 -11.08 -4.11
C PRO A 689 8.59 -12.39 -4.76
N THR A 690 9.68 -12.34 -5.52
CA THR A 690 10.32 -13.51 -6.13
C THR A 690 11.53 -13.95 -5.28
N ALA A 691 12.16 -15.07 -5.63
CA ALA A 691 13.40 -15.49 -4.94
C ALA A 691 14.54 -14.46 -5.07
N ALA A 692 14.51 -13.60 -6.10
CA ALA A 692 15.51 -12.56 -6.27
C ALA A 692 15.54 -11.54 -5.12
N LEU A 693 14.39 -11.22 -4.51
CA LEU A 693 14.35 -10.32 -3.35
C LEU A 693 15.16 -10.89 -2.18
N TYR A 694 14.87 -12.14 -1.80
CA TYR A 694 15.43 -12.77 -0.61
C TYR A 694 16.91 -13.11 -0.77
N TYR A 695 17.34 -13.49 -1.98
CA TYR A 695 18.76 -13.72 -2.26
C TYR A 695 19.54 -12.42 -2.45
N SER A 696 18.88 -11.30 -2.80
CA SER A 696 19.49 -9.97 -2.71
C SER A 696 19.59 -9.50 -1.26
N GLN A 697 18.53 -9.70 -0.47
CA GLN A 697 18.50 -9.41 0.97
C GLN A 697 19.66 -10.10 1.70
N ASP A 698 19.83 -11.41 1.50
CA ASP A 698 20.94 -12.19 2.08
C ASP A 698 22.30 -11.67 1.59
N ALA A 699 22.50 -11.53 0.28
CA ALA A 699 23.77 -11.04 -0.28
C ALA A 699 24.14 -9.62 0.19
N LEU A 700 23.14 -8.79 0.50
CA LEU A 700 23.31 -7.40 0.92
C LEU A 700 23.07 -7.17 2.41
N GLU A 701 22.98 -8.23 3.22
CA GLU A 701 23.02 -8.10 4.67
C GLU A 701 24.26 -7.27 5.06
N PRO A 702 24.13 -6.28 5.96
CA PRO A 702 25.19 -5.31 6.22
C PRO A 702 26.44 -5.92 6.87
N LEU A 703 26.36 -7.16 7.33
CA LEU A 703 27.50 -7.93 7.82
C LEU A 703 27.25 -9.40 7.48
N ASN A 704 27.88 -9.90 6.41
CA ASN A 704 27.61 -11.25 5.91
C ASN A 704 28.83 -11.95 5.32
N THR A 705 28.78 -13.29 5.28
CA THR A 705 29.69 -14.16 4.55
C THR A 705 29.26 -14.31 3.10
N GLN A 706 30.23 -14.52 2.20
CA GLN A 706 29.97 -14.75 0.77
C GLN A 706 30.92 -15.80 0.18
N TYR A 707 30.52 -16.44 -0.92
CA TYR A 707 31.25 -17.53 -1.58
C TYR A 707 31.53 -17.25 -3.06
N ASP A 708 32.79 -17.35 -3.46
CA ASP A 708 33.20 -17.25 -4.86
C ASP A 708 33.21 -18.63 -5.54
N TYR A 709 32.38 -18.80 -6.58
CA TYR A 709 32.25 -20.07 -7.32
C TYR A 709 33.45 -20.39 -8.25
N LEU A 710 34.21 -19.39 -8.67
CA LEU A 710 35.36 -19.52 -9.56
C LEU A 710 36.62 -19.90 -8.77
N THR A 711 36.87 -19.21 -7.66
CA THR A 711 38.07 -19.43 -6.84
C THR A 711 37.85 -20.44 -5.70
N ASN A 712 36.58 -20.71 -5.36
CA ASN A 712 36.11 -21.49 -4.21
C ASN A 712 36.56 -20.90 -2.86
N THR A 713 36.67 -19.57 -2.76
CA THR A 713 37.03 -18.89 -1.51
C THR A 713 35.81 -18.35 -0.78
N VAL A 714 35.97 -18.15 0.53
CA VAL A 714 34.98 -17.53 1.42
C VAL A 714 35.51 -16.17 1.86
N SER A 715 34.65 -15.15 1.81
CA SER A 715 34.95 -13.79 2.23
C SER A 715 33.90 -13.28 3.22
N VAL A 716 34.23 -12.24 3.98
CA VAL A 716 33.29 -11.59 4.91
C VAL A 716 33.21 -10.11 4.64
N TYR A 717 31.99 -9.63 4.41
CA TYR A 717 31.66 -8.27 4.02
C TYR A 717 31.07 -7.47 5.20
N ASN A 718 31.46 -6.20 5.34
CA ASN A 718 30.94 -5.26 6.33
C ASN A 718 30.55 -3.91 5.69
N ASP A 719 29.33 -3.48 5.94
CA ASP A 719 28.80 -2.18 5.53
C ASP A 719 28.65 -1.17 6.66
N PHE A 720 28.86 -1.56 7.91
CA PHE A 720 28.79 -0.62 9.01
C PHE A 720 30.03 0.26 9.10
N ARG A 721 29.87 1.50 9.57
CA ARG A 721 30.99 2.41 9.91
C ARG A 721 31.68 2.06 11.24
N LYS A 722 31.74 0.77 11.58
CA LYS A 722 32.46 0.24 12.75
C LYS A 722 33.08 -1.10 12.40
N SER A 723 34.22 -1.42 13.02
CA SER A 723 34.87 -2.71 12.92
C SER A 723 34.28 -3.71 13.93
N PHE A 724 34.51 -4.99 13.67
CA PHE A 724 34.13 -6.10 14.53
C PHE A 724 35.35 -6.97 14.78
N SER A 725 35.57 -7.40 16.02
CA SER A 725 36.75 -8.18 16.40
C SER A 725 36.36 -9.50 17.02
N ASP A 726 37.22 -10.51 16.84
CA ASP A 726 37.05 -11.85 17.41
C ASP A 726 35.76 -12.57 16.95
N TYR A 727 35.30 -12.32 15.72
CA TYR A 727 34.18 -13.04 15.12
C TYR A 727 34.65 -14.40 14.59
N SER A 728 33.74 -15.35 14.35
CA SER A 728 34.09 -16.61 13.68
C SER A 728 33.20 -16.92 12.49
N VAL A 729 33.80 -17.56 11.47
CA VAL A 729 33.11 -18.12 10.31
C VAL A 729 33.24 -19.63 10.35
N GLU A 730 32.10 -20.31 10.38
CA GLU A 730 31.99 -21.76 10.22
C GLU A 730 31.54 -22.08 8.79
N VAL A 731 32.27 -22.98 8.13
CA VAL A 731 32.02 -23.41 6.75
C VAL A 731 31.82 -24.92 6.76
N SER A 732 30.67 -25.38 6.28
CA SER A 732 30.32 -26.81 6.23
C SER A 732 29.84 -27.20 4.83
N ILE A 733 30.28 -28.37 4.36
CA ILE A 733 29.96 -28.92 3.04
C ILE A 733 29.16 -30.21 3.22
N TYR A 734 28.03 -30.29 2.53
CA TYR A 734 27.13 -31.43 2.57
C TYR A 734 27.00 -32.07 1.18
N ASP A 735 27.04 -33.40 1.12
CA ASP A 735 26.68 -34.12 -0.10
C ASP A 735 25.16 -34.05 -0.37
N ILE A 736 24.72 -34.61 -1.49
CA ILE A 736 23.29 -34.60 -1.88
C ILE A 736 22.38 -35.34 -0.88
N ASN A 737 22.95 -36.24 -0.07
CA ASN A 737 22.22 -36.98 0.97
C ASN A 737 22.24 -36.23 2.32
N SER A 738 22.65 -34.95 2.33
CA SER A 738 22.77 -34.12 3.54
C SER A 738 23.81 -34.64 4.54
N LYS A 739 24.76 -35.46 4.09
CA LYS A 739 25.88 -35.90 4.92
C LYS A 739 26.97 -34.82 4.88
N GLU A 740 27.39 -34.35 6.03
CA GLU A 740 28.56 -33.48 6.13
C GLU A 740 29.81 -34.24 5.69
N VAL A 741 30.51 -33.71 4.69
CA VAL A 741 31.73 -34.29 4.12
C VAL A 741 32.97 -33.47 4.43
N TRP A 742 32.80 -32.23 4.87
CA TRP A 742 33.88 -31.31 5.20
C TRP A 742 33.37 -30.18 6.09
N ASN A 743 34.17 -29.73 7.05
CA ASN A 743 33.89 -28.54 7.86
C ASN A 743 35.20 -27.82 8.24
N LYS A 744 35.11 -26.52 8.53
CA LYS A 744 36.19 -25.70 9.08
C LYS A 744 35.64 -24.46 9.75
N GLU A 745 36.29 -24.01 10.82
CA GLU A 745 36.00 -22.75 11.49
C GLU A 745 37.25 -21.85 11.52
N VAL A 746 37.06 -20.55 11.32
CA VAL A 746 38.14 -19.54 11.33
C VAL A 746 37.67 -18.30 12.08
N THR A 747 38.50 -17.82 13.03
CA THR A 747 38.31 -16.54 13.72
C THR A 747 38.93 -15.41 12.90
N LEU A 748 38.29 -14.24 12.87
CA LEU A 748 38.75 -13.07 12.12
C LEU A 748 38.35 -11.74 12.76
N ASP A 749 39.10 -10.70 12.42
CA ASP A 749 38.72 -9.30 12.62
C ASP A 749 38.18 -8.73 11.31
N ILE A 750 37.03 -8.06 11.37
CA ILE A 750 36.32 -7.51 10.22
C ILE A 750 36.47 -5.97 10.23
N PRO A 751 37.13 -5.37 9.22
CA PRO A 751 37.35 -3.93 9.18
C PRO A 751 36.05 -3.16 8.99
N GLN A 752 36.01 -1.91 9.47
CA GLN A 752 34.87 -1.01 9.22
C GLN A 752 34.68 -0.76 7.72
N ASP A 753 33.43 -0.78 7.26
CA ASP A 753 33.04 -0.51 5.87
C ASP A 753 33.93 -1.22 4.83
N GLY A 754 34.30 -2.47 5.13
CA GLY A 754 35.32 -3.21 4.40
C GLY A 754 35.03 -4.68 4.24
N VAL A 755 36.01 -5.41 3.69
CA VAL A 755 35.89 -6.83 3.37
C VAL A 755 37.14 -7.58 3.83
N VAL A 756 36.95 -8.77 4.37
CA VAL A 756 38.01 -9.77 4.55
C VAL A 756 37.92 -10.75 3.39
N ASN A 757 38.70 -10.51 2.35
CA ASN A 757 38.72 -11.36 1.16
C ASN A 757 39.57 -12.61 1.35
N ASP A 758 39.19 -13.67 0.65
CA ASP A 758 39.93 -14.94 0.60
C ASP A 758 40.30 -15.51 1.97
N LEU A 759 39.39 -15.37 2.95
CA LEU A 759 39.60 -15.84 4.33
C LEU A 759 40.09 -17.29 4.34
N MET A 760 39.51 -18.11 3.47
CA MET A 760 39.89 -19.49 3.26
C MET A 760 39.36 -20.01 1.92
N LYS A 761 40.03 -21.03 1.39
CA LYS A 761 39.59 -21.80 0.22
C LYS A 761 38.95 -23.11 0.67
N ILE A 762 37.82 -23.46 0.04
CA ILE A 762 37.13 -24.72 0.25
C ILE A 762 37.81 -25.79 -0.61
N GLU A 763 38.16 -26.91 0.01
CA GLU A 763 38.69 -28.10 -0.68
C GLU A 763 37.61 -29.16 -0.78
N PHE A 764 37.07 -29.35 -1.99
CA PHE A 764 36.04 -30.36 -2.24
C PHE A 764 36.67 -31.77 -2.35
N PRO A 765 36.15 -32.78 -1.62
CA PRO A 765 36.60 -34.15 -1.79
C PRO A 765 36.34 -34.69 -3.21
N ASP A 766 37.27 -35.45 -3.80
CA ASP A 766 37.09 -36.06 -5.13
C ASP A 766 35.82 -36.93 -5.24
N SER A 767 35.41 -37.53 -4.11
CA SER A 767 34.25 -38.40 -3.97
C SER A 767 32.93 -37.66 -3.76
N ILE A 768 32.92 -36.31 -3.75
CA ILE A 768 31.69 -35.54 -3.54
C ILE A 768 30.66 -35.81 -4.64
N SER A 769 29.38 -35.76 -4.29
CA SER A 769 28.27 -35.94 -5.23
C SER A 769 28.25 -34.87 -6.33
N GLN A 770 27.59 -35.18 -7.46
CA GLN A 770 27.44 -34.26 -8.59
C GLN A 770 26.88 -32.90 -8.15
N VAL A 771 25.86 -32.90 -7.28
CA VAL A 771 25.35 -31.71 -6.61
C VAL A 771 25.67 -31.80 -5.11
N HIS A 772 26.07 -30.69 -4.51
CA HIS A 772 26.39 -30.57 -3.09
C HIS A 772 26.07 -29.16 -2.58
N PHE A 773 26.11 -29.00 -1.27
CA PHE A 773 25.67 -27.78 -0.59
C PHE A 773 26.77 -27.21 0.30
N ILE A 774 26.80 -25.89 0.41
CA ILE A 774 27.75 -25.14 1.22
C ILE A 774 26.93 -24.31 2.20
N LYS A 775 27.27 -24.38 3.49
CA LYS A 775 26.68 -23.54 4.52
C LYS A 775 27.76 -22.69 5.18
N LEU A 776 27.53 -21.40 5.24
CA LEU A 776 28.39 -20.40 5.88
C LEU A 776 27.64 -19.81 7.07
N ILE A 777 28.26 -19.82 8.24
CA ILE A 777 27.69 -19.24 9.46
C ILE A 777 28.67 -18.22 10.01
N LEU A 778 28.23 -16.97 10.16
CA LEU A 778 28.98 -15.94 10.87
C LEU A 778 28.47 -15.83 12.31
N LYS A 779 29.39 -15.86 13.28
CA LYS A 779 29.10 -15.68 14.71
C LYS A 779 29.85 -14.48 15.26
N ASP A 780 29.22 -13.78 16.20
CA ASP A 780 29.86 -12.70 16.95
C ASP A 780 30.85 -13.22 18.00
N ASP A 781 31.48 -12.29 18.72
CA ASP A 781 32.43 -12.55 19.81
C ASP A 781 31.86 -13.33 21.01
N LYS A 782 30.56 -13.68 20.97
CA LYS A 782 29.81 -14.42 21.99
C LYS A 782 29.14 -15.66 21.42
N ASP A 783 29.65 -16.18 20.31
CA ASP A 783 29.13 -17.36 19.60
C ASP A 783 27.69 -17.22 19.10
N LYS A 784 27.17 -16.00 18.97
CA LYS A 784 25.81 -15.79 18.53
C LYS A 784 25.73 -15.56 17.03
N LEU A 785 24.78 -16.23 16.39
CA LEU A 785 24.49 -16.11 14.95
C LEU A 785 24.27 -14.65 14.53
N VAL A 786 25.07 -14.24 13.55
CA VAL A 786 25.01 -12.94 12.87
C VAL A 786 24.34 -13.09 11.51
N SER A 787 24.83 -14.03 10.69
CA SER A 787 24.28 -14.36 9.38
C SER A 787 24.47 -15.85 9.06
N ASP A 788 23.63 -16.37 8.16
CA ASP A 788 23.63 -17.76 7.68
C ASP A 788 23.35 -17.76 6.17
N SER A 789 24.35 -18.10 5.37
CA SER A 789 24.23 -18.16 3.92
C SER A 789 24.41 -19.59 3.39
N PHE A 790 23.45 -20.02 2.58
CA PHE A 790 23.38 -21.38 2.04
C PHE A 790 23.50 -21.38 0.51
N TYR A 791 24.38 -22.20 -0.05
CA TYR A 791 24.66 -22.31 -1.48
C TYR A 791 24.49 -23.75 -1.96
N TRP A 792 24.18 -23.91 -3.24
CA TRP A 792 24.28 -25.18 -3.95
C TRP A 792 25.24 -25.06 -5.12
N ARG A 793 25.93 -26.16 -5.42
CA ARG A 793 27.02 -26.22 -6.39
C ARG A 793 27.02 -27.56 -7.10
N SER A 794 27.38 -27.58 -8.38
CA SER A 794 27.60 -28.82 -9.15
C SER A 794 29.09 -29.11 -9.39
N ARG A 795 29.43 -30.30 -9.91
CA ARG A 795 30.81 -30.63 -10.33
C ARG A 795 31.14 -30.22 -11.76
N ASP A 796 30.20 -29.60 -12.46
CA ASP A 796 30.41 -29.26 -13.87
C ASP A 796 31.50 -28.22 -14.03
N ASN A 797 32.28 -28.39 -15.10
CA ASN A 797 33.31 -27.45 -15.48
C ASN A 797 32.69 -26.19 -16.07
N TYR A 798 33.34 -25.07 -15.83
CA TYR A 798 32.99 -23.81 -16.47
C TYR A 798 33.72 -23.69 -17.81
N ASP A 799 32.97 -23.60 -18.91
CA ASP A 799 33.52 -23.54 -20.27
C ASP A 799 33.57 -22.10 -20.84
N GLY A 800 33.35 -21.10 -19.98
CA GLY A 800 33.49 -19.67 -20.29
C GLY A 800 32.18 -18.87 -20.29
N ALA A 801 32.30 -17.53 -20.33
CA ALA A 801 31.19 -16.59 -20.14
C ALA A 801 29.96 -16.79 -21.03
N TRP A 802 30.14 -17.34 -22.23
CA TRP A 802 29.08 -17.39 -23.25
C TRP A 802 28.36 -18.74 -23.34
N THR A 803 28.68 -19.69 -22.46
CA THR A 803 28.00 -20.99 -22.36
C THR A 803 27.05 -21.02 -21.16
N ILE A 804 26.12 -21.96 -21.15
CA ILE A 804 25.36 -22.32 -19.94
C ILE A 804 26.09 -23.51 -19.33
N SER A 805 27.20 -23.24 -18.65
CA SER A 805 28.00 -24.25 -17.96
C SER A 805 28.63 -23.68 -16.70
N GLY A 806 29.10 -24.57 -15.83
CA GLY A 806 29.84 -24.23 -14.63
C GLY A 806 29.06 -24.48 -13.35
N PRO A 807 29.79 -24.46 -12.22
CA PRO A 807 29.34 -25.04 -10.95
C PRO A 807 28.16 -24.29 -10.31
N ALA A 808 27.85 -23.07 -10.76
CA ALA A 808 26.72 -22.28 -10.27
C ALA A 808 25.42 -22.52 -11.07
N ILE A 809 25.47 -23.09 -12.28
CA ILE A 809 24.28 -23.14 -13.15
C ILE A 809 24.01 -24.45 -13.91
N SER A 810 25.01 -25.31 -14.16
CA SER A 810 24.81 -26.55 -14.93
C SER A 810 24.91 -27.82 -14.09
N GLY A 811 24.36 -28.93 -14.59
CA GLY A 811 24.54 -30.27 -13.99
C GLY A 811 23.74 -30.48 -12.69
N PHE A 812 22.55 -29.88 -12.60
CA PHE A 812 21.68 -29.93 -11.42
C PHE A 812 20.51 -30.91 -11.54
N GLU A 813 20.46 -31.76 -12.57
CA GLU A 813 19.39 -32.75 -12.74
C GLU A 813 19.30 -33.73 -11.57
N ASP A 814 20.43 -33.97 -10.90
CA ASP A 814 20.51 -34.79 -9.69
C ASP A 814 19.70 -34.22 -8.52
N MET A 815 19.31 -32.93 -8.55
CA MET A 815 18.34 -32.36 -7.60
C MET A 815 17.00 -33.09 -7.63
N ASN A 816 16.62 -33.72 -8.75
CA ASN A 816 15.41 -34.56 -8.85
C ASN A 816 15.51 -35.84 -8.02
N LYS A 817 16.71 -36.22 -7.55
CA LYS A 817 16.95 -37.39 -6.70
C LYS A 817 16.77 -37.08 -5.21
N LEU A 818 16.59 -35.81 -4.82
CA LEU A 818 16.38 -35.45 -3.43
C LEU A 818 15.13 -36.15 -2.86
N PRO A 819 15.25 -36.88 -1.73
CA PRO A 819 14.10 -37.46 -1.05
C PRO A 819 13.05 -36.41 -0.70
N LYS A 820 11.76 -36.77 -0.77
CA LYS A 820 10.69 -35.90 -0.31
C LYS A 820 10.79 -35.70 1.21
N VAL A 821 10.64 -34.46 1.67
CA VAL A 821 10.70 -34.07 3.08
C VAL A 821 9.33 -33.65 3.59
N ASN A 822 9.03 -33.99 4.84
CA ASN A 822 7.85 -33.52 5.54
C ASN A 822 8.31 -32.54 6.63
N LEU A 823 7.91 -31.28 6.51
CA LEU A 823 8.27 -30.23 7.45
C LEU A 823 7.30 -30.18 8.63
N GLU A 824 7.75 -29.64 9.75
CA GLU A 824 6.86 -29.28 10.86
C GLU A 824 6.62 -27.77 10.84
N MET A 825 5.36 -27.37 10.99
CA MET A 825 4.94 -25.98 10.98
C MET A 825 4.23 -25.62 12.28
N GLU A 826 4.80 -24.66 13.00
CA GLU A 826 4.12 -23.92 14.05
C GLU A 826 3.77 -22.53 13.50
N SER A 827 2.56 -22.05 13.75
CA SER A 827 2.15 -20.71 13.30
C SER A 827 1.24 -20.04 14.32
N ARG A 828 1.41 -18.72 14.47
CA ARG A 828 0.64 -17.88 15.37
C ARG A 828 0.35 -16.55 14.69
N LEU A 829 -0.93 -16.23 14.57
CA LEU A 829 -1.38 -14.93 14.10
C LEU A 829 -1.51 -13.94 15.26
N GLU A 830 -0.97 -12.75 15.10
CA GLU A 830 -0.98 -11.64 16.06
C GLU A 830 -1.39 -10.35 15.32
N GLY A 831 -2.69 -10.07 15.23
CA GLY A 831 -3.21 -8.94 14.45
C GLY A 831 -3.00 -9.14 12.94
N GLU A 832 -2.25 -8.24 12.30
CA GLU A 832 -1.88 -8.33 10.88
C GLU A 832 -0.46 -8.91 10.66
N GLU A 833 0.11 -9.54 11.68
CA GLU A 833 1.41 -10.24 11.62
C GLU A 833 1.19 -11.75 11.85
N LEU A 834 1.72 -12.60 10.96
CA LEU A 834 1.73 -14.06 11.11
C LEU A 834 3.15 -14.54 11.37
N LYS A 835 3.40 -15.09 12.56
CA LYS A 835 4.67 -15.71 12.95
C LYS A 835 4.63 -17.19 12.67
N VAL A 836 5.64 -17.68 11.94
CA VAL A 836 5.74 -19.06 11.49
C VAL A 836 7.10 -19.61 11.90
N LYS A 837 7.14 -20.80 12.50
CA LYS A 837 8.37 -21.56 12.71
C LYS A 837 8.28 -22.86 11.93
N ILE A 838 9.24 -23.07 11.04
CA ILE A 838 9.37 -24.26 10.21
C ILE A 838 10.54 -25.07 10.72
N THR A 839 10.36 -26.38 10.89
CA THR A 839 11.42 -27.31 11.29
C THR A 839 11.52 -28.44 10.29
N ASN A 840 12.75 -28.87 9.98
CA ASN A 840 12.99 -30.06 9.15
C ASN A 840 13.33 -31.27 10.03
N PRO A 841 12.35 -32.13 10.39
CA PRO A 841 12.63 -33.35 11.15
C PRO A 841 13.17 -34.50 10.28
N SER A 842 13.20 -34.33 8.96
CA SER A 842 13.60 -35.38 8.01
C SER A 842 15.12 -35.53 7.98
N SER A 843 15.62 -36.68 7.51
CA SER A 843 17.05 -36.94 7.33
C SER A 843 17.63 -36.39 6.02
N SER A 844 16.86 -35.60 5.27
CA SER A 844 17.24 -35.00 3.99
C SER A 844 16.99 -33.50 4.05
N LEU A 845 17.80 -32.73 3.32
CA LEU A 845 17.66 -31.30 3.10
C LEU A 845 16.25 -30.95 2.62
N SER A 846 15.66 -29.90 3.19
CA SER A 846 14.52 -29.19 2.60
C SER A 846 15.06 -28.12 1.68
N PHE A 847 14.95 -28.34 0.37
CA PHE A 847 15.48 -27.42 -0.64
C PHE A 847 14.40 -26.44 -1.11
N PHE A 848 14.74 -25.14 -1.05
CA PHE A 848 13.94 -24.04 -1.58
C PHE A 848 12.53 -23.96 -1.00
N THR A 849 12.44 -24.04 0.33
CA THR A 849 11.18 -23.95 1.09
C THR A 849 10.55 -22.57 0.89
N GLN A 850 9.34 -22.55 0.36
CA GLN A 850 8.57 -21.34 0.08
C GLN A 850 7.33 -21.28 0.96
N LEU A 851 7.14 -20.15 1.65
CA LEU A 851 5.89 -19.78 2.30
C LEU A 851 5.06 -18.94 1.34
N LYS A 852 3.77 -19.27 1.20
CA LYS A 852 2.81 -18.53 0.37
C LYS A 852 1.59 -18.18 1.19
N LEU A 853 1.27 -16.90 1.29
CA LEU A 853 0.02 -16.41 1.87
C LEU A 853 -1.01 -16.23 0.75
N GLN A 854 -2.06 -17.03 0.78
CA GLN A 854 -3.03 -17.12 -0.31
C GLN A 854 -4.47 -16.96 0.16
N ASP A 855 -5.35 -16.54 -0.74
CA ASP A 855 -6.78 -16.58 -0.53
C ASP A 855 -7.37 -17.98 -0.72
N ASP A 856 -8.68 -18.11 -0.58
CA ASP A 856 -9.43 -19.36 -0.78
C ASP A 856 -9.28 -19.94 -2.19
N LYS A 857 -9.02 -19.10 -3.20
CA LYS A 857 -8.82 -19.45 -4.62
C LYS A 857 -7.35 -19.75 -4.98
N GLY A 858 -6.43 -19.66 -4.01
CA GLY A 858 -5.00 -19.88 -4.23
C GLY A 858 -4.28 -18.71 -4.88
N ARG A 859 -4.89 -17.51 -4.90
CA ARG A 859 -4.22 -16.28 -5.34
C ARG A 859 -3.41 -15.71 -4.18
N SER A 860 -2.21 -15.18 -4.46
CA SER A 860 -1.41 -14.52 -3.43
C SER A 860 -2.16 -13.33 -2.83
N ILE A 861 -2.08 -13.20 -1.51
CA ILE A 861 -2.51 -12.00 -0.79
C ILE A 861 -1.32 -11.04 -0.80
N SER A 862 -1.38 -9.99 -1.61
CA SER A 862 -0.27 -9.07 -1.80
C SER A 862 -0.66 -7.59 -1.63
N PRO A 863 0.26 -6.73 -1.14
CA PRO A 863 1.60 -7.10 -0.66
C PRO A 863 1.57 -7.86 0.67
N THR A 864 2.49 -8.83 0.82
CA THR A 864 2.82 -9.50 2.08
C THR A 864 4.34 -9.44 2.25
N PHE A 865 4.80 -8.89 3.37
CA PHE A 865 6.22 -8.74 3.67
C PHE A 865 6.68 -9.92 4.53
N TYR A 866 7.39 -10.86 3.92
CA TYR A 866 7.99 -11.99 4.62
C TYR A 866 9.37 -11.58 5.10
N SER A 867 9.72 -11.85 6.36
CA SER A 867 11.07 -11.58 6.88
C SER A 867 12.15 -12.40 6.16
N ASP A 868 11.76 -13.56 5.64
CA ASP A 868 12.59 -14.48 4.87
C ASP A 868 11.70 -15.46 4.07
N ASN A 869 12.16 -15.96 2.93
CA ASN A 869 11.43 -16.92 2.11
C ASN A 869 12.40 -17.64 1.14
N PHE A 870 11.96 -18.71 0.46
CA PHE A 870 12.80 -19.50 -0.46
C PHE A 870 14.09 -20.07 0.18
N PHE A 871 14.02 -20.43 1.46
CA PHE A 871 15.17 -20.84 2.26
C PHE A 871 15.38 -22.36 2.29
N ASN A 872 16.56 -22.76 2.74
CA ASN A 872 16.97 -24.16 2.84
C ASN A 872 17.06 -24.56 4.32
N LEU A 873 16.72 -25.82 4.65
CA LEU A 873 16.85 -26.36 6.02
C LEU A 873 17.52 -27.72 6.00
N LEU A 874 18.70 -27.84 6.61
CA LEU A 874 19.34 -29.14 6.84
C LEU A 874 18.54 -30.00 7.83
N PRO A 875 18.82 -31.31 7.90
CA PRO A 875 18.21 -32.18 8.91
C PRO A 875 18.34 -31.63 10.34
N GLY A 876 17.22 -31.48 11.02
CA GLY A 876 17.14 -30.98 12.40
C GLY A 876 17.07 -29.45 12.55
N GLU A 877 17.19 -28.68 11.47
CA GLU A 877 17.17 -27.22 11.54
C GLU A 877 15.75 -26.65 11.64
N SER A 878 15.65 -25.47 12.25
CA SER A 878 14.44 -24.67 12.30
C SER A 878 14.69 -23.23 11.83
N LYS A 879 13.70 -22.61 11.20
CA LYS A 879 13.69 -21.18 10.87
C LYS A 879 12.39 -20.52 11.29
N SER A 880 12.49 -19.32 11.84
CA SER A 880 11.33 -18.49 12.18
C SER A 880 11.19 -17.36 11.16
N VAL A 881 9.98 -17.17 10.67
CA VAL A 881 9.62 -16.17 9.66
C VAL A 881 8.40 -15.41 10.14
N SER A 882 8.42 -14.08 10.05
CA SER A 882 7.24 -13.24 10.22
C SER A 882 6.70 -12.81 8.86
N LEU A 883 5.37 -12.72 8.75
CA LEU A 883 4.66 -12.25 7.57
C LEU A 883 3.78 -11.08 7.99
N ASP A 884 4.11 -9.87 7.53
CA ASP A 884 3.25 -8.69 7.70
C ASP A 884 2.36 -8.52 6.48
N PHE A 885 1.04 -8.41 6.69
CA PHE A 885 0.07 -8.16 5.63
C PHE A 885 -0.98 -7.16 6.10
N SER A 886 -2.00 -6.90 5.28
CA SER A 886 -3.16 -6.07 5.66
C SER A 886 -4.42 -6.89 5.55
N MET A 887 -5.23 -6.92 6.60
CA MET A 887 -6.51 -7.63 6.63
C MET A 887 -7.47 -7.12 5.55
N GLY A 888 -7.35 -5.84 5.18
CA GLY A 888 -8.11 -5.25 4.07
C GLY A 888 -7.77 -5.82 2.69
N ASN A 889 -6.68 -6.58 2.55
CA ASN A 889 -6.28 -7.22 1.30
C ASN A 889 -6.80 -8.67 1.20
N ILE A 890 -7.43 -9.20 2.24
CA ILE A 890 -7.96 -10.56 2.24
C ILE A 890 -9.36 -10.51 1.59
N PRO A 891 -9.54 -11.09 0.39
CA PRO A 891 -10.80 -10.95 -0.35
C PRO A 891 -11.90 -11.88 0.17
N SER A 892 -11.60 -12.79 1.09
CA SER A 892 -12.52 -13.78 1.64
C SER A 892 -12.32 -13.98 3.15
N GLU A 893 -13.23 -14.72 3.78
CA GLU A 893 -13.15 -15.09 5.21
C GLU A 893 -12.07 -16.14 5.51
N THR A 894 -11.25 -16.49 4.51
CA THR A 894 -10.27 -17.55 4.61
C THR A 894 -8.97 -17.13 3.99
N MET A 895 -7.90 -17.34 4.74
CA MET A 895 -6.52 -17.23 4.29
C MET A 895 -5.84 -18.57 4.46
N LYS A 896 -4.94 -18.89 3.55
CA LYS A 896 -4.14 -20.12 3.56
C LYS A 896 -2.68 -19.73 3.62
N LEU A 897 -1.97 -20.23 4.63
CA LEU A 897 -0.52 -20.31 4.60
C LEU A 897 -0.15 -21.66 4.00
N VAL A 898 0.47 -21.64 2.83
CA VAL A 898 0.98 -22.83 2.14
C VAL A 898 2.49 -22.88 2.30
N ILE A 899 3.00 -24.04 2.72
CA ILE A 899 4.40 -24.39 2.62
C ILE A 899 4.57 -25.26 1.40
N ASP A 900 5.44 -24.84 0.49
CA ASP A 900 5.86 -25.58 -0.69
C ASP A 900 7.39 -25.60 -0.77
N GLY A 901 7.95 -26.31 -1.73
CA GLY A 901 9.38 -26.33 -2.00
C GLY A 901 9.71 -27.33 -3.11
N TRP A 902 10.98 -27.55 -3.38
CA TRP A 902 11.39 -28.47 -4.43
C TRP A 902 11.07 -29.93 -4.08
N ASN A 903 11.56 -30.36 -2.92
CA ASN A 903 11.33 -31.70 -2.38
C ASN A 903 10.43 -31.69 -1.14
N VAL A 904 9.80 -30.57 -0.81
CA VAL A 904 8.83 -30.47 0.29
C VAL A 904 7.50 -31.11 -0.12
N ILE A 905 6.89 -31.88 0.78
CA ILE A 905 5.50 -32.31 0.66
C ILE A 905 4.63 -31.09 1.04
N PRO A 906 3.81 -30.54 0.12
CA PRO A 906 3.08 -29.32 0.40
C PRO A 906 2.15 -29.45 1.60
N GLN A 907 2.13 -28.42 2.43
CA GLN A 907 1.25 -28.33 3.61
C GLN A 907 0.48 -27.03 3.59
N THR A 908 -0.77 -27.06 4.03
CA THR A 908 -1.60 -25.85 4.10
C THR A 908 -2.17 -25.69 5.50
N LYS A 909 -1.92 -24.54 6.10
CA LYS A 909 -2.64 -24.07 7.28
C LYS A 909 -3.68 -23.05 6.85
N THR A 910 -4.94 -23.39 7.09
CA THR A 910 -6.06 -22.48 6.85
C THR A 910 -6.33 -21.66 8.11
N PHE A 911 -6.34 -20.34 7.95
CA PHE A 911 -6.82 -19.37 8.92
C PHE A 911 -8.21 -18.94 8.47
N GLN A 912 -9.19 -19.16 9.33
CA GLN A 912 -10.53 -18.65 9.10
C GLN A 912 -10.72 -17.40 9.94
N PHE A 913 -11.00 -16.32 9.23
CA PHE A 913 -11.33 -15.03 9.78
C PHE A 913 -12.85 -15.00 9.87
N GLY A 914 -13.34 -15.32 11.05
CA GLY A 914 -14.73 -15.71 11.26
C GLY A 914 -14.85 -17.22 11.36
N LYS A 915 -15.11 -17.72 12.57
CA LYS A 915 -15.94 -18.92 12.74
C LYS A 915 -17.26 -18.60 12.06
N SER A 916 -17.59 -19.34 11.00
CA SER A 916 -18.90 -19.36 10.36
C SER A 916 -19.61 -18.01 10.34
N HIS A 917 -19.55 -17.27 9.24
CA HIS A 917 -20.79 -16.66 8.82
C HIS A 917 -21.72 -17.79 8.36
N VAL A 918 -22.36 -18.45 9.34
CA VAL A 918 -23.79 -18.65 9.14
C VAL A 918 -24.30 -17.23 8.99
N LYS A 919 -24.51 -16.84 7.73
CA LYS A 919 -25.49 -15.83 7.42
C LYS A 919 -26.71 -16.18 8.26
N TYR A 920 -26.94 -15.48 9.36
CA TYR A 920 -28.16 -15.64 10.15
C TYR A 920 -29.38 -15.21 9.29
N ASP A 921 -29.12 -14.56 8.15
CA ASP A 921 -30.03 -14.29 7.03
C ASP A 921 -30.03 -15.37 5.92
N ASP A 922 -29.49 -16.58 6.14
CA ASP A 922 -29.64 -17.69 5.19
C ASP A 922 -31.06 -18.25 5.22
N THR A 923 -31.96 -17.54 4.55
CA THR A 923 -33.37 -17.88 4.42
C THR A 923 -33.63 -19.15 3.60
N ARG A 924 -32.60 -19.84 3.10
CA ARG A 924 -32.75 -21.08 2.33
C ARG A 924 -32.89 -22.32 3.22
N LYS A 925 -32.59 -22.22 4.52
CA LYS A 925 -32.80 -23.29 5.50
C LYS A 925 -34.11 -23.07 6.24
N THR A 926 -35.06 -23.99 6.06
CA THR A 926 -36.39 -23.95 6.69
C THR A 926 -36.71 -25.20 7.49
N ASP A 927 -35.70 -26.03 7.78
CA ASP A 927 -35.89 -27.25 8.55
C ASP A 927 -35.96 -26.92 10.05
N TRP A 928 -37.08 -27.30 10.67
CA TRP A 928 -37.32 -27.18 12.11
C TRP A 928 -37.41 -28.57 12.73
N ASP A 929 -36.93 -28.72 13.97
CA ASP A 929 -37.13 -29.96 14.72
C ASP A 929 -38.64 -30.23 14.90
N LYS A 930 -39.04 -31.50 14.81
CA LYS A 930 -40.43 -31.96 14.93
C LYS A 930 -41.12 -31.53 16.23
N ASP A 931 -40.36 -31.22 17.27
CA ASP A 931 -40.89 -30.77 18.55
C ASP A 931 -41.39 -29.31 18.51
N PHE A 932 -40.97 -28.52 17.51
CA PHE A 932 -41.53 -27.20 17.22
C PHE A 932 -42.80 -27.34 16.39
N LYS A 933 -43.93 -26.96 16.98
CA LYS A 933 -45.23 -27.02 16.31
C LYS A 933 -45.46 -25.75 15.53
N ARG A 934 -45.79 -25.89 14.25
CA ARG A 934 -46.38 -24.79 13.49
C ARG A 934 -47.77 -24.50 14.04
N VAL A 935 -48.03 -23.24 14.37
CA VAL A 935 -49.30 -22.75 14.92
C VAL A 935 -49.81 -21.57 14.09
N GLU A 936 -51.13 -21.39 14.07
CA GLU A 936 -51.81 -20.28 13.40
C GLU A 936 -52.34 -19.31 14.46
N ILE A 937 -51.95 -18.04 14.33
CA ILE A 937 -52.26 -16.98 15.28
C ILE A 937 -53.06 -15.92 14.53
N GLN A 938 -54.30 -15.69 14.95
CA GLN A 938 -55.16 -14.68 14.35
C GLN A 938 -54.74 -13.30 14.85
N SER A 939 -54.36 -12.41 13.92
CA SER A 939 -54.03 -11.02 14.21
C SER A 939 -55.24 -10.30 14.81
N SER A 940 -55.06 -9.69 15.97
CA SER A 940 -56.09 -8.88 16.62
C SER A 940 -56.35 -7.55 15.89
N ALA A 941 -55.43 -7.13 15.02
CA ALA A 941 -55.53 -5.85 14.30
C ALA A 941 -56.42 -5.93 13.05
N ASP A 942 -56.39 -7.04 12.31
CA ASP A 942 -57.13 -7.18 11.04
C ASP A 942 -57.67 -8.60 10.75
N ASN A 943 -57.60 -9.52 11.71
CA ASN A 943 -58.01 -10.92 11.60
C ASN A 943 -57.22 -11.79 10.62
N ASN A 944 -56.15 -11.28 10.00
CA ASN A 944 -55.29 -12.11 9.15
C ASN A 944 -54.52 -13.14 9.99
N ILE A 945 -54.36 -14.35 9.46
CA ILE A 945 -53.60 -15.42 10.11
C ILE A 945 -52.10 -15.18 9.93
N GLN A 946 -51.37 -15.12 11.04
CA GLN A 946 -49.90 -15.15 11.10
C GLN A 946 -49.47 -16.53 11.61
N ASN A 947 -48.51 -17.15 10.93
CA ASN A 947 -47.98 -18.44 11.37
C ASN A 947 -46.87 -18.23 12.41
N ALA A 948 -46.61 -19.23 13.24
CA ALA A 948 -45.43 -19.25 14.11
C ALA A 948 -44.92 -20.67 14.31
N TYR A 949 -43.63 -20.83 14.60
CA TYR A 949 -43.13 -22.04 15.24
C TYR A 949 -43.13 -21.86 16.76
N PHE A 950 -43.74 -22.82 17.46
CA PHE A 950 -43.96 -22.76 18.89
C PHE A 950 -43.46 -24.03 19.59
N LEU A 951 -42.68 -23.84 20.64
CA LEU A 951 -42.25 -24.89 21.56
C LEU A 951 -42.76 -24.59 22.96
N LYS A 952 -43.45 -25.57 23.53
CA LYS A 952 -43.93 -25.54 24.90
C LYS A 952 -42.96 -26.34 25.79
N SER A 953 -42.57 -25.75 26.92
CA SER A 953 -41.77 -26.44 27.93
C SER A 953 -42.47 -27.69 28.47
N THR A 954 -41.69 -28.74 28.73
CA THR A 954 -42.17 -29.96 29.38
C THR A 954 -42.26 -29.85 30.90
N SER A 955 -41.73 -28.76 31.49
CA SER A 955 -41.76 -28.50 32.93
C SER A 955 -43.20 -28.31 33.43
N LYS A 956 -43.47 -28.75 34.66
CA LYS A 956 -44.75 -28.46 35.35
C LYS A 956 -44.76 -27.09 36.03
N LYS A 957 -43.58 -26.49 36.28
CA LYS A 957 -43.45 -25.14 36.85
C LYS A 957 -43.53 -24.11 35.74
N ALA A 958 -43.96 -22.88 36.03
CA ALA A 958 -43.87 -21.80 35.06
C ALA A 958 -42.42 -21.66 34.55
N GLN A 959 -42.25 -21.45 33.25
CA GLN A 959 -40.95 -21.29 32.60
C GLN A 959 -40.89 -20.01 31.78
N PRO A 960 -39.70 -19.42 31.60
CA PRO A 960 -39.52 -18.26 30.74
C PRO A 960 -40.04 -18.47 29.32
N LEU A 961 -40.37 -17.36 28.66
CA LEU A 961 -40.74 -17.32 27.23
C LEU A 961 -39.70 -16.51 26.46
N ILE A 962 -39.08 -17.13 25.45
CA ILE A 962 -38.25 -16.45 24.46
C ILE A 962 -39.08 -16.23 23.19
N VAL A 963 -39.24 -14.97 22.81
CA VAL A 963 -39.84 -14.53 21.55
C VAL A 963 -38.70 -14.14 20.62
N SER A 964 -38.43 -14.97 19.61
CA SER A 964 -37.37 -14.69 18.65
C SER A 964 -37.94 -14.13 17.36
N LEU A 965 -37.40 -13.01 16.88
CA LEU A 965 -37.95 -12.28 15.74
C LEU A 965 -37.08 -12.48 14.49
N HIS A 966 -37.72 -12.74 13.34
CA HIS A 966 -37.04 -13.08 12.11
C HIS A 966 -36.25 -11.92 11.47
N THR A 967 -35.26 -12.26 10.64
CA THR A 967 -34.37 -11.28 9.99
C THR A 967 -35.09 -10.44 8.93
N TRP A 968 -34.41 -9.44 8.36
CA TRP A 968 -35.02 -8.50 7.41
C TRP A 968 -35.58 -9.18 6.16
N SER A 969 -34.84 -10.16 5.64
CA SER A 969 -35.21 -10.92 4.44
C SER A 969 -35.89 -12.25 4.76
N GLY A 970 -36.08 -12.60 6.03
CA GLY A 970 -36.74 -13.83 6.46
C GLY A 970 -38.20 -13.62 6.86
N ASP A 971 -38.85 -14.74 7.17
CA ASP A 971 -40.17 -14.84 7.80
C ASP A 971 -40.13 -15.93 8.87
N TYR A 972 -41.27 -16.31 9.46
CA TYR A 972 -41.34 -17.35 10.51
C TYR A 972 -40.80 -18.72 10.11
N SER A 973 -40.63 -19.01 8.82
CA SER A 973 -40.10 -20.30 8.36
C SER A 973 -38.58 -20.37 8.41
N GLN A 974 -37.88 -19.24 8.54
CA GLN A 974 -36.42 -19.21 8.63
C GLN A 974 -35.96 -20.09 9.80
N ARG A 975 -34.91 -20.88 9.62
CA ARG A 975 -34.30 -21.59 10.75
C ARG A 975 -33.73 -20.58 11.74
N ASP A 976 -33.94 -20.81 13.03
CA ASP A 976 -33.39 -19.98 14.10
C ASP A 976 -32.54 -20.81 15.07
N GLU A 977 -31.26 -20.46 15.21
CA GLU A 977 -30.31 -21.24 16.00
C GLU A 977 -30.59 -21.19 17.50
N ILE A 978 -31.26 -20.14 18.00
CA ILE A 978 -31.65 -20.08 19.42
C ILE A 978 -32.84 -20.99 19.75
N ALA A 979 -33.57 -21.50 18.75
CA ALA A 979 -34.67 -22.43 18.96
C ALA A 979 -34.16 -23.73 19.61
N GLU A 980 -33.13 -24.36 19.02
CA GLU A 980 -32.56 -25.62 19.52
C GLU A 980 -31.98 -25.46 20.93
N ILE A 981 -31.32 -24.32 21.22
CA ILE A 981 -30.76 -24.02 22.54
C ILE A 981 -31.90 -23.83 23.56
N SER A 982 -32.98 -23.15 23.17
CA SER A 982 -34.18 -22.98 24.01
C SER A 982 -34.84 -24.32 24.34
N MET A 983 -34.88 -25.23 23.36
CA MET A 983 -35.35 -26.60 23.57
C MET A 983 -34.48 -27.37 24.55
N GLN A 984 -33.16 -27.31 24.39
CA GLN A 984 -32.20 -27.96 25.31
C GLN A 984 -32.32 -27.43 26.74
N LYS A 985 -32.60 -26.13 26.90
CA LYS A 985 -32.83 -25.49 28.21
C LYS A 985 -34.27 -25.65 28.73
N ASN A 986 -35.14 -26.32 27.97
CA ASN A 986 -36.54 -26.60 28.32
C ASN A 986 -37.37 -25.34 28.66
N VAL A 987 -37.17 -24.25 27.92
CA VAL A 987 -37.95 -23.00 28.07
C VAL A 987 -39.03 -22.88 26.99
N ASN A 988 -40.05 -22.05 27.21
CA ASN A 988 -41.04 -21.78 26.18
C ASN A 988 -40.41 -20.90 25.09
N TYR A 989 -40.72 -21.19 23.82
CA TYR A 989 -40.16 -20.47 22.69
C TYR A 989 -41.21 -20.23 21.62
N ILE A 990 -41.21 -19.05 21.03
CA ILE A 990 -42.05 -18.73 19.86
C ILE A 990 -41.27 -17.90 18.83
N HIS A 991 -41.38 -18.30 17.56
CA HIS A 991 -40.84 -17.58 16.40
C HIS A 991 -42.00 -17.19 15.47
N PRO A 992 -42.57 -15.98 15.66
CA PRO A 992 -43.76 -15.58 14.95
C PRO A 992 -43.47 -14.95 13.59
N ASP A 993 -44.41 -15.10 12.67
CA ASP A 993 -44.54 -14.24 11.51
C ASP A 993 -45.15 -12.92 11.94
N PHE A 994 -44.62 -11.81 11.42
CA PHE A 994 -45.15 -10.47 11.66
C PHE A 994 -45.20 -9.69 10.34
N ARG A 995 -46.00 -10.23 9.40
CA ARG A 995 -46.18 -9.75 8.02
C ARG A 995 -45.01 -10.07 7.07
N GLY A 996 -44.24 -11.10 7.38
CA GLY A 996 -43.15 -11.60 6.55
C GLY A 996 -42.00 -10.61 6.37
N GLN A 997 -41.28 -10.77 5.27
CA GLN A 997 -40.09 -9.97 4.98
C GLN A 997 -40.37 -8.46 4.99
N ASN A 998 -39.38 -7.66 5.39
CA ASN A 998 -39.45 -6.20 5.46
C ASN A 998 -39.34 -5.54 4.07
N ILE A 999 -40.19 -5.95 3.14
CA ILE A 999 -40.33 -5.40 1.78
C ILE A 999 -41.78 -4.95 1.49
N GLN A 1000 -42.68 -5.05 2.48
CA GLN A 1000 -44.08 -4.66 2.34
C GLN A 1000 -44.42 -3.52 3.30
N VAL A 1001 -45.37 -2.67 2.91
CA VAL A 1001 -45.86 -1.55 3.75
C VAL A 1001 -46.49 -2.04 5.05
N ASN A 1002 -47.14 -3.20 5.04
CA ASN A 1002 -47.71 -3.79 6.24
C ASN A 1002 -46.67 -4.49 7.12
N ALA A 1003 -45.44 -4.72 6.63
CA ALA A 1003 -44.30 -5.18 7.43
C ALA A 1003 -43.47 -3.98 7.92
N CYS A 1004 -42.21 -4.23 8.30
CA CYS A 1004 -41.24 -3.19 8.63
C CYS A 1004 -41.68 -2.26 9.77
N ALA A 1005 -41.89 -2.86 10.96
CA ALA A 1005 -42.31 -2.17 12.18
C ALA A 1005 -43.58 -1.31 12.03
N SER A 1006 -44.48 -1.71 11.14
CA SER A 1006 -45.84 -1.17 11.06
C SER A 1006 -46.63 -1.47 12.34
N GLU A 1007 -47.77 -0.80 12.53
CA GLU A 1007 -48.68 -1.12 13.65
C GLU A 1007 -49.21 -2.56 13.57
N LEU A 1008 -49.46 -3.07 12.37
CA LEU A 1008 -49.90 -4.46 12.16
C LEU A 1008 -48.82 -5.45 12.61
N ALA A 1009 -47.58 -5.27 12.16
CA ALA A 1009 -46.46 -6.15 12.51
C ALA A 1009 -46.20 -6.16 14.03
N LEU A 1010 -46.28 -4.99 14.68
CA LEU A 1010 -46.11 -4.89 16.14
C LEU A 1010 -47.26 -5.54 16.91
N SER A 1011 -48.50 -5.41 16.41
CA SER A 1011 -49.65 -6.11 16.98
C SER A 1011 -49.50 -7.63 16.87
N ASP A 1012 -49.00 -8.13 15.75
CA ASP A 1012 -48.82 -9.56 15.52
C ASP A 1012 -47.79 -10.17 16.48
N ILE A 1013 -46.71 -9.44 16.80
CA ILE A 1013 -45.73 -9.84 17.83
C ILE A 1013 -46.40 -9.94 19.21
N ASP A 1014 -47.25 -8.97 19.58
CA ASP A 1014 -48.00 -9.01 20.83
C ASP A 1014 -49.04 -10.14 20.86
N ASP A 1015 -49.66 -10.46 19.72
CA ASP A 1015 -50.60 -11.58 19.59
C ASP A 1015 -49.87 -12.92 19.72
N ALA A 1016 -48.63 -13.02 19.24
CA ALA A 1016 -47.79 -14.19 19.44
C ALA A 1016 -47.45 -14.42 20.93
N ILE A 1017 -47.11 -13.35 21.67
CA ILE A 1017 -46.92 -13.42 23.12
C ILE A 1017 -48.20 -13.89 23.82
N THR A 1018 -49.34 -13.32 23.42
CA THR A 1018 -50.67 -13.68 23.95
C THR A 1018 -50.96 -15.18 23.73
N TYR A 1019 -50.67 -15.67 22.53
CA TYR A 1019 -50.81 -17.07 22.17
C TYR A 1019 -49.94 -17.97 23.06
N ALA A 1020 -48.65 -17.63 23.21
CA ALA A 1020 -47.72 -18.42 24.01
C ALA A 1020 -48.16 -18.51 25.48
N ILE A 1021 -48.60 -17.40 26.08
CA ILE A 1021 -49.14 -17.35 27.45
C ILE A 1021 -50.38 -18.24 27.60
N LYS A 1022 -51.29 -18.21 26.63
CA LYS A 1022 -52.53 -19.00 26.68
C LYS A 1022 -52.29 -20.51 26.51
N ASN A 1023 -51.26 -20.88 25.75
CA ASN A 1023 -51.05 -22.26 25.31
C ASN A 1023 -49.90 -22.99 26.03
N SER A 1024 -49.16 -22.31 26.91
CA SER A 1024 -48.09 -22.90 27.73
C SER A 1024 -48.04 -22.33 29.15
N ASN A 1025 -47.16 -22.90 29.97
CA ASN A 1025 -46.86 -22.52 31.35
C ASN A 1025 -45.86 -21.36 31.38
N VAL A 1026 -46.16 -20.23 30.74
CA VAL A 1026 -45.27 -19.06 30.72
C VAL A 1026 -45.22 -18.41 32.11
N ASP A 1027 -44.01 -18.15 32.60
CA ASP A 1027 -43.79 -17.18 33.66
C ASP A 1027 -43.86 -15.77 33.06
N THR A 1028 -44.96 -15.07 33.30
CA THR A 1028 -45.20 -13.75 32.72
C THR A 1028 -44.26 -12.67 33.23
N SER A 1029 -43.50 -12.93 34.31
CA SER A 1029 -42.43 -12.05 34.78
C SER A 1029 -41.10 -12.25 34.05
N LYS A 1030 -40.99 -13.32 33.24
CA LYS A 1030 -39.78 -13.72 32.50
C LYS A 1030 -40.07 -13.93 31.00
N ILE A 1031 -40.62 -12.89 30.37
CA ILE A 1031 -40.78 -12.81 28.91
C ILE A 1031 -39.59 -12.03 28.34
N PHE A 1032 -38.98 -12.59 27.30
CA PHE A 1032 -37.79 -12.09 26.63
C PHE A 1032 -38.03 -11.94 25.14
N VAL A 1033 -37.55 -10.84 24.55
CA VAL A 1033 -37.60 -10.61 23.10
C VAL A 1033 -36.18 -10.46 22.57
N VAL A 1034 -35.87 -11.19 21.49
CA VAL A 1034 -34.54 -11.21 20.89
C VAL A 1034 -34.63 -11.27 19.37
N GLY A 1035 -33.65 -10.67 18.70
CA GLY A 1035 -33.50 -10.81 17.27
C GLY A 1035 -32.25 -10.14 16.73
N VAL A 1036 -31.91 -10.51 15.50
CA VAL A 1036 -30.74 -10.01 14.76
C VAL A 1036 -31.16 -9.34 13.47
N SER A 1037 -30.45 -8.30 13.03
CA SER A 1037 -30.75 -7.59 11.77
C SER A 1037 -32.16 -6.99 11.76
N GLY A 1038 -33.04 -7.40 10.83
CA GLY A 1038 -34.47 -7.08 10.85
C GLY A 1038 -35.21 -7.54 12.11
N GLY A 1039 -34.76 -8.63 12.73
CA GLY A 1039 -35.28 -9.09 14.02
C GLY A 1039 -34.80 -8.22 15.18
N GLY A 1040 -33.58 -7.68 15.08
CA GLY A 1040 -33.05 -6.67 16.00
C GLY A 1040 -33.82 -5.36 15.88
N TYR A 1041 -34.13 -4.95 14.65
CA TYR A 1041 -35.02 -3.82 14.36
C TYR A 1041 -36.43 -4.01 14.93
N ALA A 1042 -37.02 -5.20 14.76
CA ALA A 1042 -38.31 -5.54 15.35
C ALA A 1042 -38.23 -5.58 16.89
N THR A 1043 -37.15 -6.10 17.47
CA THR A 1043 -36.92 -6.14 18.92
C THR A 1043 -36.91 -4.73 19.53
N LEU A 1044 -36.18 -3.80 18.90
CA LEU A 1044 -36.18 -2.40 19.32
C LEU A 1044 -37.56 -1.75 19.14
N SER A 1045 -38.26 -2.08 18.06
CA SER A 1045 -39.60 -1.56 17.80
C SER A 1045 -40.63 -2.05 18.84
N THR A 1046 -40.55 -3.33 19.23
CA THR A 1046 -41.35 -3.94 20.29
C THR A 1046 -41.03 -3.34 21.65
N PHE A 1047 -39.76 -3.07 21.97
CA PHE A 1047 -39.39 -2.31 23.17
C PHE A 1047 -40.12 -0.95 23.21
N MET A 1048 -40.11 -0.23 22.10
CA MET A 1048 -40.74 1.09 22.01
C MET A 1048 -42.27 1.02 22.16
N LYS A 1049 -42.95 0.03 21.55
CA LYS A 1049 -44.41 0.08 21.35
C LYS A 1049 -45.25 -1.06 21.91
N SER A 1050 -44.68 -2.21 22.30
CA SER A 1050 -45.44 -3.38 22.78
C SER A 1050 -46.36 -3.06 23.96
N ARG A 1051 -47.52 -3.72 24.04
CA ARG A 1051 -48.44 -3.61 25.18
C ARG A 1051 -48.04 -4.48 26.39
N TYR A 1052 -47.06 -5.36 26.24
CA TYR A 1052 -46.58 -6.25 27.30
C TYR A 1052 -45.41 -5.67 28.09
N ASP A 1053 -45.40 -5.92 29.39
CA ASP A 1053 -44.24 -5.70 30.27
C ASP A 1053 -43.24 -6.85 30.09
N ILE A 1054 -42.30 -6.65 29.15
CA ILE A 1054 -41.25 -7.63 28.82
C ILE A 1054 -40.03 -7.38 29.70
N LYS A 1055 -39.45 -8.45 30.25
CA LYS A 1055 -38.35 -8.38 31.23
C LYS A 1055 -37.03 -7.93 30.59
N LYS A 1056 -36.66 -8.50 29.43
CA LYS A 1056 -35.41 -8.18 28.73
C LYS A 1056 -35.57 -8.20 27.21
N PHE A 1057 -34.95 -7.22 26.56
CA PHE A 1057 -34.85 -7.07 25.11
C PHE A 1057 -33.39 -7.20 24.70
N SER A 1058 -33.09 -8.11 23.77
CA SER A 1058 -31.73 -8.38 23.27
C SER A 1058 -31.67 -8.13 21.77
N ALA A 1059 -31.21 -6.95 21.37
CA ALA A 1059 -31.21 -6.50 19.97
C ALA A 1059 -29.81 -6.59 19.37
N TRP A 1060 -29.64 -7.41 18.34
CA TRP A 1060 -28.35 -7.65 17.68
C TRP A 1060 -28.34 -7.05 16.27
N ALA A 1061 -27.24 -6.40 15.88
CA ALA A 1061 -27.04 -5.83 14.54
C ALA A 1061 -28.27 -5.02 14.04
N SER A 1062 -28.87 -4.25 14.95
CA SER A 1062 -30.21 -3.71 14.76
C SER A 1062 -30.25 -2.46 13.87
N ILE A 1063 -31.25 -2.38 13.00
CA ILE A 1063 -31.57 -1.16 12.24
C ILE A 1063 -32.42 -0.22 13.13
N THR A 1064 -32.20 1.09 13.03
CA THR A 1064 -32.93 2.08 13.87
C THR A 1064 -33.39 3.31 13.09
N ASP A 1065 -32.71 3.62 11.99
CA ASP A 1065 -32.96 4.77 11.10
C ASP A 1065 -32.91 4.32 9.63
N LEU A 1066 -34.09 4.11 9.06
CA LEU A 1066 -34.27 3.75 7.65
C LEU A 1066 -33.81 4.86 6.70
N VAL A 1067 -33.85 6.13 7.12
CA VAL A 1067 -33.41 7.25 6.28
C VAL A 1067 -31.90 7.21 6.10
N ALA A 1068 -31.16 7.03 7.20
CA ALA A 1068 -29.71 6.87 7.16
C ALA A 1068 -29.31 5.58 6.43
N TRP A 1069 -30.01 4.47 6.72
CA TRP A 1069 -29.69 3.18 6.12
C TRP A 1069 -29.98 3.11 4.62
N TYR A 1070 -31.04 3.78 4.14
CA TYR A 1070 -31.33 3.92 2.71
C TYR A 1070 -30.22 4.65 1.97
N LYS A 1071 -29.77 5.80 2.49
CA LYS A 1071 -28.70 6.59 1.87
C LYS A 1071 -27.42 5.77 1.72
N GLU A 1072 -27.08 5.04 2.76
CA GLU A 1072 -25.89 4.19 2.73
C GLU A 1072 -26.05 2.99 1.80
N SER A 1073 -27.19 2.31 1.85
CA SER A 1073 -27.51 1.18 0.97
C SER A 1073 -27.47 1.58 -0.51
N LYS A 1074 -27.90 2.81 -0.82
CA LYS A 1074 -27.83 3.40 -2.16
C LYS A 1074 -26.39 3.65 -2.61
N ILE A 1075 -25.53 4.19 -1.73
CA ILE A 1075 -24.09 4.38 -1.99
C ILE A 1075 -23.41 3.03 -2.23
N LYS A 1076 -23.77 2.01 -1.44
CA LYS A 1076 -23.24 0.64 -1.54
C LYS A 1076 -23.85 -0.21 -2.66
N ARG A 1077 -24.85 0.31 -3.38
CA ARG A 1077 -25.58 -0.40 -4.46
C ARG A 1077 -26.12 -1.77 -4.03
N ASN A 1078 -26.58 -1.91 -2.79
CA ASN A 1078 -27.15 -3.17 -2.30
C ASN A 1078 -28.69 -3.18 -2.36
N LYS A 1079 -29.28 -4.38 -2.28
CA LYS A 1079 -30.74 -4.59 -2.41
C LYS A 1079 -31.59 -3.87 -1.36
N TYR A 1080 -31.02 -3.51 -0.20
CA TYR A 1080 -31.78 -2.92 0.90
C TYR A 1080 -32.27 -1.51 0.58
N ALA A 1081 -31.60 -0.78 -0.33
CA ALA A 1081 -32.11 0.49 -0.82
C ALA A 1081 -33.51 0.35 -1.41
N GLN A 1082 -33.73 -0.68 -2.25
CA GLN A 1082 -35.04 -0.97 -2.82
C GLN A 1082 -36.03 -1.48 -1.77
N ASN A 1083 -35.61 -2.43 -0.93
CA ASN A 1083 -36.47 -2.95 0.14
C ASN A 1083 -37.04 -1.83 1.05
N ILE A 1084 -36.22 -0.82 1.35
CA ILE A 1084 -36.63 0.33 2.16
C ILE A 1084 -37.66 1.18 1.40
N LEU A 1085 -37.49 1.39 0.09
CA LEU A 1085 -38.52 2.07 -0.71
C LEU A 1085 -39.85 1.31 -0.64
N ASP A 1086 -39.81 0.01 -0.91
CA ASP A 1086 -41.00 -0.83 -0.97
C ASP A 1086 -41.74 -0.85 0.37
N CYS A 1087 -41.02 -1.09 1.47
CA CYS A 1087 -41.65 -1.18 2.80
C CYS A 1087 -42.07 0.18 3.38
N THR A 1088 -41.61 1.30 2.82
CA THR A 1088 -42.06 2.65 3.21
C THR A 1088 -43.16 3.20 2.30
N GLY A 1089 -43.57 2.42 1.28
CA GLY A 1089 -44.54 2.87 0.28
C GLY A 1089 -43.98 4.02 -0.57
N SER A 1090 -42.67 4.06 -0.75
CA SER A 1090 -41.98 5.04 -1.58
C SER A 1090 -41.92 4.56 -3.03
N GLU A 1091 -41.95 5.51 -3.97
CA GLU A 1091 -41.71 5.23 -5.40
C GLU A 1091 -40.19 5.28 -5.69
N GLU A 1092 -39.75 6.05 -6.68
CA GLU A 1092 -38.32 6.17 -7.05
C GLU A 1092 -37.46 6.91 -5.99
N VAL A 1093 -38.10 7.69 -5.11
CA VAL A 1093 -37.46 8.50 -4.08
C VAL A 1093 -38.05 8.18 -2.72
N LEU A 1094 -37.20 8.05 -1.70
CA LEU A 1094 -37.61 7.74 -0.33
C LEU A 1094 -38.56 8.82 0.23
N ASN A 1095 -39.75 8.40 0.64
CA ASN A 1095 -40.62 9.18 1.50
C ASN A 1095 -40.03 9.23 2.92
N ILE A 1096 -39.36 10.33 3.22
CA ILE A 1096 -38.63 10.54 4.48
C ILE A 1096 -39.59 10.48 5.68
N GLU A 1097 -40.82 10.97 5.55
CA GLU A 1097 -41.78 10.98 6.66
C GLU A 1097 -42.22 9.56 7.02
N ASN A 1098 -42.60 8.76 6.03
CA ASN A 1098 -42.96 7.35 6.24
C ASN A 1098 -41.77 6.55 6.79
N ALA A 1099 -40.57 6.77 6.26
CA ALA A 1099 -39.36 6.12 6.75
C ALA A 1099 -39.07 6.47 8.22
N LYS A 1100 -39.27 7.73 8.63
CA LYS A 1100 -39.14 8.17 10.03
C LYS A 1100 -40.23 7.56 10.93
N GLN A 1101 -41.48 7.50 10.45
CA GLN A 1101 -42.58 6.88 11.20
C GLN A 1101 -42.36 5.40 11.48
N LYS A 1102 -41.55 4.71 10.66
CA LYS A 1102 -41.16 3.31 10.86
C LYS A 1102 -39.84 3.13 11.61
N SER A 1103 -39.09 4.20 11.84
CA SER A 1103 -37.73 4.12 12.42
C SER A 1103 -37.75 4.38 13.94
N PRO A 1104 -37.40 3.40 14.80
CA PRO A 1104 -37.37 3.55 16.26
C PRO A 1104 -36.56 4.74 16.76
N LEU A 1105 -35.54 5.17 16.01
CA LEU A 1105 -34.72 6.34 16.36
C LEU A 1105 -35.54 7.62 16.52
N TYR A 1106 -36.69 7.74 15.84
CA TYR A 1106 -37.53 8.94 15.86
C TYR A 1106 -38.78 8.82 16.75
N TRP A 1107 -39.00 7.70 17.42
CA TRP A 1107 -40.15 7.51 18.32
C TRP A 1107 -39.82 7.95 19.75
N ASP A 1108 -40.81 8.37 20.54
CA ASP A 1108 -40.60 8.74 21.93
C ASP A 1108 -40.14 7.55 22.78
N THR A 1109 -39.07 7.72 23.58
CA THR A 1109 -38.59 6.65 24.47
C THR A 1109 -39.61 6.35 25.57
N PRO A 1110 -40.04 5.08 25.76
CA PRO A 1110 -40.99 4.71 26.80
C PRO A 1110 -40.31 4.63 28.17
N THR A 1111 -39.94 5.77 28.75
CA THR A 1111 -39.15 5.88 29.99
C THR A 1111 -39.76 5.17 31.20
N LYS A 1112 -41.08 4.97 31.23
CA LYS A 1112 -41.76 4.18 32.27
C LYS A 1112 -41.43 2.68 32.20
N LYS A 1113 -41.33 2.09 30.99
CA LYS A 1113 -40.99 0.67 30.80
C LYS A 1113 -39.58 0.33 31.29
N LEU A 1114 -38.64 1.25 31.10
CA LEU A 1114 -37.24 1.10 31.55
C LEU A 1114 -37.07 0.91 33.07
N LYS A 1115 -38.13 1.09 33.88
CA LYS A 1115 -38.10 0.73 35.31
C LYS A 1115 -38.12 -0.78 35.55
N ASN A 1116 -38.78 -1.53 34.67
CA ASN A 1116 -39.05 -2.95 34.85
C ASN A 1116 -38.44 -3.82 33.74
N SER A 1117 -38.00 -3.21 32.64
CA SER A 1117 -37.39 -3.87 31.49
C SER A 1117 -35.91 -3.53 31.34
N GLU A 1118 -35.12 -4.51 30.92
CA GLU A 1118 -33.74 -4.33 30.43
C GLU A 1118 -33.69 -4.31 28.90
N LEU A 1119 -32.86 -3.44 28.34
CA LEU A 1119 -32.55 -3.38 26.92
C LEU A 1119 -31.04 -3.48 26.71
N VAL A 1120 -30.60 -4.50 25.99
CA VAL A 1120 -29.21 -4.66 25.59
C VAL A 1120 -29.11 -4.62 24.07
N ILE A 1121 -28.23 -3.75 23.58
CA ILE A 1121 -27.97 -3.55 22.16
C ILE A 1121 -26.56 -4.06 21.86
N TYR A 1122 -26.48 -5.04 20.97
CA TYR A 1122 -25.24 -5.67 20.54
C TYR A 1122 -24.96 -5.30 19.08
N ALA A 1123 -23.71 -4.97 18.77
CA ALA A 1123 -23.26 -4.86 17.38
C ALA A 1123 -21.81 -5.32 17.24
N GLY A 1124 -21.55 -6.12 16.22
CA GLY A 1124 -20.19 -6.45 15.82
C GLY A 1124 -19.49 -5.24 15.22
N VAL A 1125 -18.28 -4.94 15.66
CA VAL A 1125 -17.52 -3.75 15.23
C VAL A 1125 -17.29 -3.70 13.71
N TYR A 1126 -17.29 -4.85 13.02
CA TYR A 1126 -17.05 -4.96 11.58
C TYR A 1126 -18.35 -4.89 10.75
N ASP A 1127 -19.52 -4.86 11.39
CA ASP A 1127 -20.80 -4.67 10.72
C ASP A 1127 -20.88 -3.29 10.03
N GLY A 1128 -21.51 -3.27 8.84
CA GLY A 1128 -21.48 -2.14 7.94
C GLY A 1128 -20.19 -1.97 7.13
N ILE A 1129 -19.15 -2.79 7.30
CA ILE A 1129 -18.06 -2.95 6.31
C ILE A 1129 -18.25 -4.29 5.59
N GLN A 1130 -18.25 -5.38 6.35
CA GLN A 1130 -18.47 -6.74 5.85
C GLN A 1130 -19.96 -7.14 5.92
N GLY A 1131 -20.72 -6.44 6.77
CA GLY A 1131 -22.14 -6.67 7.01
C GLY A 1131 -23.08 -5.58 6.47
N SER A 1132 -24.39 -5.80 6.64
CA SER A 1132 -25.42 -4.95 6.04
C SER A 1132 -25.79 -3.72 6.88
N VAL A 1133 -25.48 -3.69 8.18
CA VAL A 1133 -26.00 -2.65 9.10
C VAL A 1133 -24.85 -1.97 9.86
N PRO A 1134 -24.62 -0.67 9.67
CA PRO A 1134 -23.57 0.05 10.40
C PRO A 1134 -23.75 0.03 11.90
N ILE A 1135 -22.65 -0.11 12.64
CA ILE A 1135 -22.63 0.07 14.10
C ILE A 1135 -23.14 1.45 14.56
N THR A 1136 -23.13 2.45 13.68
CA THR A 1136 -23.69 3.77 13.98
C THR A 1136 -25.20 3.73 14.26
N GLN A 1137 -25.93 2.74 13.74
CA GLN A 1137 -27.35 2.54 14.04
C GLN A 1137 -27.53 2.28 15.55
N SER A 1138 -26.84 1.29 16.08
CA SER A 1138 -26.85 0.94 17.50
C SER A 1138 -26.32 2.06 18.40
N ILE A 1139 -25.20 2.69 18.02
CA ILE A 1139 -24.60 3.80 18.79
C ILE A 1139 -25.57 5.00 18.86
N ASN A 1140 -26.13 5.41 17.73
CA ASN A 1140 -27.00 6.60 17.69
C ASN A 1140 -28.30 6.35 18.45
N PHE A 1141 -28.87 5.14 18.37
CA PHE A 1141 -30.06 4.80 19.13
C PHE A 1141 -29.80 4.77 20.64
N TYR A 1142 -28.69 4.17 21.11
CA TYR A 1142 -28.31 4.22 22.52
C TYR A 1142 -28.15 5.67 23.02
N ASN A 1143 -27.41 6.51 22.29
CA ASN A 1143 -27.23 7.92 22.64
C ASN A 1143 -28.57 8.69 22.64
N LYS A 1144 -29.48 8.35 21.72
CA LYS A 1144 -30.83 8.91 21.67
C LYS A 1144 -31.62 8.56 22.93
N LEU A 1145 -31.61 7.30 23.38
CA LEU A 1145 -32.31 6.89 24.61
C LEU A 1145 -31.84 7.69 25.83
N LEU A 1146 -30.52 7.92 25.96
CA LEU A 1146 -29.95 8.73 27.03
C LEU A 1146 -30.40 10.20 26.94
N THR A 1147 -30.49 10.73 25.72
CA THR A 1147 -30.95 12.10 25.46
C THR A 1147 -32.41 12.28 25.90
N ASP A 1148 -33.30 11.37 25.51
CA ASP A 1148 -34.72 11.40 25.92
C ASP A 1148 -34.89 11.25 27.44
N MET A 1149 -34.00 10.50 28.10
CA MET A 1149 -33.96 10.38 29.56
C MET A 1149 -33.31 11.59 30.26
N SER A 1150 -32.88 12.61 29.52
CA SER A 1150 -32.22 13.82 30.04
C SER A 1150 -30.98 13.51 30.90
N VAL A 1151 -30.15 12.55 30.46
CA VAL A 1151 -28.93 12.16 31.18
C VAL A 1151 -27.87 13.26 31.06
N SER A 1152 -27.49 13.88 32.18
CA SER A 1152 -26.51 14.97 32.20
C SER A 1152 -25.04 14.51 32.12
N ASN A 1153 -24.76 13.26 32.49
CA ASN A 1153 -23.39 12.73 32.50
C ASN A 1153 -22.92 12.32 31.10
N LYS A 1154 -22.10 13.16 30.47
CA LYS A 1154 -21.54 12.94 29.13
C LYS A 1154 -20.71 11.65 29.00
N SER A 1155 -20.10 11.13 30.08
CA SER A 1155 -19.29 9.90 29.98
C SER A 1155 -20.10 8.64 29.69
N LYS A 1156 -21.43 8.71 29.90
CA LYS A 1156 -22.38 7.63 29.62
C LYS A 1156 -22.75 7.53 28.15
N TYR A 1157 -22.53 8.58 27.37
CA TYR A 1157 -22.71 8.59 25.92
C TYR A 1157 -21.50 7.96 25.23
N VAL A 1158 -21.70 7.51 24.00
CA VAL A 1158 -20.60 7.29 23.06
C VAL A 1158 -20.27 8.63 22.42
N SER A 1159 -19.07 9.14 22.67
CA SER A 1159 -18.57 10.39 22.08
C SER A 1159 -18.27 10.21 20.59
N ASP A 1160 -18.16 11.33 19.86
CA ASP A 1160 -17.78 11.28 18.44
C ASP A 1160 -16.36 10.74 18.23
N ASN A 1161 -15.44 10.95 19.17
CA ASN A 1161 -14.09 10.37 19.13
C ASN A 1161 -14.11 8.85 19.32
N GLU A 1162 -14.86 8.34 20.29
CA GLU A 1162 -15.02 6.88 20.49
C GLU A 1162 -15.69 6.26 19.27
N LYS A 1163 -16.73 6.91 18.72
CA LYS A 1163 -17.41 6.47 17.49
C LYS A 1163 -16.44 6.46 16.30
N LEU A 1164 -15.65 7.51 16.11
CA LEU A 1164 -14.67 7.61 15.03
C LEU A 1164 -13.60 6.54 15.16
N HIS A 1165 -13.07 6.32 16.37
CA HIS A 1165 -12.11 5.25 16.65
C HIS A 1165 -12.67 3.87 16.30
N LEU A 1166 -13.90 3.56 16.74
CA LEU A 1166 -14.55 2.30 16.39
C LEU A 1166 -14.80 2.18 14.88
N LEU A 1167 -15.02 3.28 14.16
CA LEU A 1167 -15.26 3.28 12.72
C LEU A 1167 -13.98 3.18 11.88
N GLU A 1168 -12.89 3.79 12.33
CA GLU A 1168 -11.63 3.88 11.58
C GLU A 1168 -10.62 2.82 11.99
N LYS A 1169 -10.45 2.61 13.29
CA LYS A 1169 -9.41 1.74 13.84
C LYS A 1169 -9.87 0.32 14.07
N ARG A 1170 -11.18 0.10 14.28
CA ARG A 1170 -11.76 -1.22 14.58
C ARG A 1170 -10.93 -1.92 15.66
N SER A 1171 -10.66 -1.19 16.74
CA SER A 1171 -9.87 -1.66 17.87
C SER A 1171 -10.58 -1.34 19.17
N SER A 1172 -10.20 -2.07 20.22
CA SER A 1172 -10.79 -1.92 21.54
C SER A 1172 -10.46 -0.56 22.16
N LEU A 1173 -11.47 0.10 22.74
CA LEU A 1173 -11.34 1.37 23.45
C LEU A 1173 -10.89 1.20 24.91
N GLY A 1174 -10.65 -0.02 25.36
CA GLY A 1174 -10.24 -0.36 26.72
C GLY A 1174 -10.47 -1.83 27.04
N ASP A 1175 -10.03 -2.27 28.20
CA ASP A 1175 -10.29 -3.64 28.65
C ASP A 1175 -11.73 -3.76 29.19
N PHE A 1176 -12.62 -4.33 28.37
CA PHE A 1176 -14.03 -4.54 28.71
C PHE A 1176 -14.39 -6.02 28.91
N GLY A 1177 -13.43 -6.94 28.78
CA GLY A 1177 -13.63 -8.38 28.77
C GLY A 1177 -14.14 -8.94 27.43
N GLU A 1178 -14.77 -10.11 27.47
CA GLU A 1178 -15.22 -10.83 26.27
C GLU A 1178 -16.69 -11.27 26.38
N ILE A 1179 -17.38 -11.42 25.23
CA ILE A 1179 -18.67 -12.12 25.11
C ILE A 1179 -18.55 -13.27 24.11
N GLY A 1180 -18.96 -14.49 24.49
CA GLY A 1180 -18.89 -15.66 23.59
C GLY A 1180 -17.51 -15.92 22.97
N GLY A 1181 -16.43 -15.59 23.71
CA GLY A 1181 -15.05 -15.67 23.22
C GLY A 1181 -14.71 -14.64 22.14
N ARG A 1182 -15.32 -13.45 22.21
CA ARG A 1182 -15.02 -12.26 21.38
C ARG A 1182 -14.70 -11.09 22.29
N GLU A 1183 -13.64 -10.35 21.98
CA GLU A 1183 -13.29 -9.15 22.73
C GLU A 1183 -14.41 -8.10 22.66
N ILE A 1184 -14.69 -7.43 23.77
CA ILE A 1184 -15.59 -6.29 23.80
C ILE A 1184 -14.78 -5.02 23.53
N PHE A 1185 -15.12 -4.30 22.47
CA PHE A 1185 -14.42 -3.09 22.05
C PHE A 1185 -14.99 -1.83 22.68
N LEU A 1186 -16.28 -1.86 23.02
CA LEU A 1186 -16.93 -0.80 23.77
C LEU A 1186 -18.08 -1.38 24.60
N LYS A 1187 -18.12 -1.01 25.88
CA LYS A 1187 -19.27 -1.26 26.75
C LYS A 1187 -19.74 0.05 27.39
N LYS A 1188 -21.00 0.44 27.12
CA LYS A 1188 -21.67 1.57 27.80
C LYS A 1188 -22.95 1.08 28.44
N SER A 1189 -23.20 1.51 29.68
CA SER A 1189 -24.44 1.17 30.38
C SER A 1189 -24.95 2.35 31.21
N PHE A 1190 -26.27 2.55 31.20
CA PHE A 1190 -26.98 3.47 32.05
C PHE A 1190 -28.34 2.90 32.46
N ARG A 1191 -28.53 2.70 33.77
CA ARG A 1191 -29.70 1.98 34.33
C ARG A 1191 -29.83 0.60 33.65
N ASN A 1192 -31.01 0.31 33.10
CA ASN A 1192 -31.33 -0.96 32.45
C ASN A 1192 -31.10 -0.91 30.92
N VAL A 1193 -30.25 0.01 30.43
CA VAL A 1193 -29.89 0.09 29.00
C VAL A 1193 -28.40 -0.09 28.84
N SER A 1194 -27.99 -1.03 27.99
CA SER A 1194 -26.60 -1.33 27.67
C SER A 1194 -26.35 -1.35 26.16
N LEU A 1195 -25.18 -0.85 25.75
CA LEU A 1195 -24.62 -0.96 24.42
C LEU A 1195 -23.30 -1.72 24.51
N ILE A 1196 -23.18 -2.80 23.74
CA ILE A 1196 -21.99 -3.63 23.66
C ILE A 1196 -21.58 -3.71 22.19
N ILE A 1197 -20.41 -3.14 21.88
CA ILE A 1197 -19.73 -3.31 20.60
C ILE A 1197 -18.64 -4.35 20.82
N PHE A 1198 -18.67 -5.45 20.08
CA PHE A 1198 -17.75 -6.58 20.25
C PHE A 1198 -17.02 -6.88 18.94
N GLU A 1199 -15.96 -7.68 19.03
CA GLU A 1199 -15.23 -8.22 17.89
C GLU A 1199 -16.14 -9.19 17.12
N GLY A 1200 -16.82 -8.69 16.10
CA GLY A 1200 -17.78 -9.46 15.32
C GLY A 1200 -18.34 -8.70 14.13
N ASN A 1201 -19.17 -9.38 13.35
CA ASN A 1201 -19.77 -8.90 12.10
C ASN A 1201 -21.30 -8.71 12.25
N HIS A 1202 -22.07 -8.92 11.17
CA HIS A 1202 -23.53 -8.91 11.15
C HIS A 1202 -24.12 -10.18 11.75
N GLU A 1203 -23.98 -10.36 13.07
CA GLU A 1203 -24.28 -11.64 13.72
C GLU A 1203 -24.93 -11.49 15.12
N MET A 1204 -25.48 -12.60 15.59
CA MET A 1204 -25.88 -12.84 16.97
C MET A 1204 -25.13 -14.07 17.48
N LEU A 1205 -24.64 -14.04 18.72
CA LEU A 1205 -23.96 -15.18 19.36
C LEU A 1205 -25.02 -16.04 20.08
N PRO A 1206 -25.54 -17.15 19.52
CA PRO A 1206 -26.81 -17.75 19.94
C PRO A 1206 -26.78 -18.32 21.36
N GLU A 1207 -25.73 -19.06 21.70
CA GLU A 1207 -25.56 -19.65 23.03
C GLU A 1207 -25.40 -18.57 24.11
N PHE A 1208 -24.59 -17.54 23.81
CA PHE A 1208 -24.44 -16.38 24.69
C PHE A 1208 -25.76 -15.63 24.84
N ALA A 1209 -26.48 -15.36 23.75
CA ALA A 1209 -27.75 -14.64 23.76
C ALA A 1209 -28.80 -15.34 24.62
N VAL A 1210 -28.95 -16.66 24.49
CA VAL A 1210 -29.90 -17.42 25.32
C VAL A 1210 -29.46 -17.45 26.80
N ASN A 1211 -28.16 -17.60 27.07
CA ASN A 1211 -27.66 -17.55 28.44
C ASN A 1211 -27.91 -16.18 29.08
N ASP A 1212 -27.54 -15.09 28.39
CA ASP A 1212 -27.76 -13.71 28.84
C ASP A 1212 -29.24 -13.38 29.08
N LEU A 1213 -30.15 -13.94 28.29
CA LEU A 1213 -31.59 -13.79 28.51
C LEU A 1213 -32.08 -14.50 29.77
N LEU A 1214 -31.49 -15.65 30.12
CA LEU A 1214 -31.95 -16.52 31.21
C LEU A 1214 -31.18 -16.31 32.53
N GLU A 1215 -30.12 -15.50 32.52
CA GLU A 1215 -29.42 -15.05 33.73
C GLU A 1215 -30.33 -14.15 34.58
N ASP A 1216 -30.43 -14.46 35.89
CA ASP A 1216 -31.29 -13.76 36.86
C ASP A 1216 -30.60 -12.59 37.57
#